data_AF-A0AA43TML7-F1
#
_entry.id   AF-A0AA43TML7-F1
#
_cell.length_a   1.000
_cell.length_b   1.000
_cell.length_c   1.000
_cell.angle_alpha   90.00
_cell.angle_beta   90.00
_cell.angle_gamma   90.00
#
_symmetry.space_group_name_H-M   'P 1'
#
loop_
_entity.id
_entity.type
_entity.pdbx_description
1 polymer ?
#
loop_
_entity_poly.entity_id
_entity_poly.type
_entity_poly.pdbx_seq_one_letter_code
_entity_poly.pdbx_strand_id
1 'polypeptide(L)'
;MGIIKKILFRGNILGKPRHRNFFLDMEENIHIHYRDLRIELSREEFEEISGTFAKQSAELQTIIEEKKYQDGKLANSNQDDIRIWTESRLTHGVKYHPQRFSLEECGDGYHFHYRNYKLLIDKDEFRQIAHLFRTMDIDGSYASTFDEVARLLDDNEVDFVLDIGNVPDEVLAISVAHYHMPKVRDILNYINFSTEKDEPGEKRYLGQRLTVMVRPDKQRSAMDYRRLRGNKKVGRLVDYLAQSGTAIDVNELNQLRCQVLDFYFAVNSDKASNVDTDPQSWLYSSVNRQVIFPYKPSAESGKVSAEKMYRAWSALLNGFQLGFVKPSKEVLPADEQVALKLKIEKVLMREIAAFAAVDKIYLMGSAVRGDMGRYGSPFVHGKLAKLASDVDILVEIDPAREDDIPPHWDCYLPSASNHCAVYHIAQIPLTGGVEEWQQLFPHIQFTHHLVDAYVYFPSRGYREETDAFLHKFKAQLFFDRARDGMVYYGEEEARIAKRLTELYGFPQVAVEKMKVSTDNAIFKVFADKQDLILKLFKVSGNYSSSRIAEHTVYEEKLVSALKERGVPTAEIIHAPTGIDTTIEGFSALLFERIPGKIEQRPEYPLDRICAAFAKIHRVQIEKPLELDANFHFDDACMIWLPTFDRYLNGTQHSPEIAKAFADLAPLAARWHPGENREVLFSRSPIVHCHGDVTPKNVIVGEFGEPRFFDFNNAFVGPRMVDVVDGAFEFSLAEKYIHLADFARFDSFIAHYAEHNPLTLEETQDLPLWLSLMGVIKFTKEVRVLLERPKENLRRKRALAIVEFTLSRVCE
;
A
#
# COMPACT_ATOMS: atom_id res chain seq x y z
N MET A 1 20.72 42.44 26.90
CA MET A 1 22.16 42.22 26.57
C MET A 1 22.40 42.43 25.08
N GLY A 2 23.66 42.60 24.65
CA GLY A 2 24.06 42.88 23.27
C GLY A 2 23.94 41.68 22.31
N ILE A 3 23.92 41.98 21.00
CA ILE A 3 23.83 41.00 19.91
C ILE A 3 25.24 40.50 19.57
N ILE A 4 25.41 39.17 19.47
CA ILE A 4 26.66 38.58 18.98
C ILE A 4 26.70 38.81 17.48
N LYS A 5 27.68 39.59 17.04
CA LYS A 5 27.84 39.99 15.63
C LYS A 5 28.74 39.03 14.87
N LYS A 6 29.69 38.42 15.57
CA LYS A 6 30.67 37.49 15.02
C LYS A 6 31.21 36.62 16.16
N ILE A 7 31.18 35.30 16.00
CA ILE A 7 31.92 34.40 16.88
C ILE A 7 33.31 34.20 16.28
N LEU A 8 34.34 34.52 17.07
CA LEU A 8 35.73 34.40 16.64
C LEU A 8 36.28 32.97 16.84
N PHE A 9 35.76 32.23 17.82
CA PHE A 9 36.20 30.87 18.12
C PHE A 9 35.17 30.10 18.99
N ARG A 10 35.03 28.78 18.77
CA ARG A 10 34.26 27.85 19.62
C ARG A 10 35.01 26.52 19.76
N GLY A 11 35.34 26.12 20.98
CA GLY A 11 36.01 24.84 21.26
C GLY A 11 36.41 24.70 22.72
N ASN A 12 36.85 23.50 23.12
CA ASN A 12 37.23 23.16 24.50
C ASN A 12 38.63 23.66 24.90
N ILE A 13 39.20 24.52 24.06
CA ILE A 13 40.55 25.07 24.22
C ILE A 13 40.58 26.14 25.32
N LEU A 14 39.45 26.80 25.57
CA LEU A 14 39.31 27.70 26.72
C LEU A 14 39.09 26.84 27.97
N GLY A 15 39.96 26.99 28.96
CA GLY A 15 39.95 26.18 30.18
C GLY A 15 38.66 26.34 30.99
N LYS A 16 38.44 25.45 31.97
CA LYS A 16 37.39 25.71 32.99
C LYS A 16 37.84 26.89 33.86
N PRO A 17 36.91 27.74 34.35
CA PRO A 17 37.26 28.85 35.24
C PRO A 17 38.10 28.35 36.42
N ARG A 18 39.27 28.96 36.61
CA ARG A 18 40.28 28.53 37.57
C ARG A 18 39.88 28.90 38.99
N HIS A 19 39.34 30.11 39.15
CA HIS A 19 38.74 30.53 40.40
C HIS A 19 37.22 30.50 40.29
N ARG A 20 36.54 29.98 41.32
CA ARG A 20 35.07 29.96 41.39
C ARG A 20 34.51 30.81 42.52
N ASN A 21 35.39 31.27 43.39
CA ASN A 21 35.03 32.02 44.58
C ASN A 21 35.13 33.51 44.29
N PHE A 22 34.21 34.27 44.87
CA PHE A 22 34.38 35.70 45.06
C PHE A 22 35.13 35.90 46.37
N PHE A 23 36.28 36.57 46.33
CA PHE A 23 37.03 36.90 47.54
C PHE A 23 37.80 38.20 47.37
N LEU A 24 38.12 38.80 48.51
CA LEU A 24 38.96 39.98 48.62
C LEU A 24 40.28 39.55 49.24
N ASP A 25 41.39 39.99 48.67
CA ASP A 25 42.69 39.89 49.30
C ASP A 25 43.35 41.27 49.37
N MET A 26 44.28 41.39 50.30
CA MET A 26 45.02 42.62 50.56
C MET A 26 46.50 42.25 50.58
N GLU A 27 47.20 42.66 49.52
CA GLU A 27 48.66 42.56 49.41
C GLU A 27 49.25 43.97 49.34
N GLU A 28 49.99 44.32 48.29
CA GLU A 28 50.47 45.70 48.06
C GLU A 28 49.30 46.66 47.72
N ASN A 29 48.21 46.12 47.16
CA ASN A 29 46.95 46.81 46.86
C ASN A 29 45.77 45.91 47.28
N ILE A 30 44.54 46.42 47.15
CA ILE A 30 43.33 45.64 47.41
C ILE A 30 42.88 45.01 46.10
N HIS A 31 42.64 43.71 46.08
CA HIS A 31 42.12 43.03 44.89
C HIS A 31 40.75 42.42 45.12
N ILE A 32 39.89 42.61 44.13
CA ILE A 32 38.60 41.94 44.03
C ILE A 32 38.75 40.81 43.02
N HIS A 33 38.63 39.56 43.49
CA HIS A 33 38.65 38.39 42.64
C HIS A 33 37.23 37.93 42.34
N TYR A 34 36.89 37.83 41.05
CA TYR A 34 35.66 37.22 40.58
C TYR A 34 35.95 36.32 39.38
N ARG A 35 36.04 35.01 39.66
CA ARG A 35 36.51 34.02 38.68
C ARG A 35 37.91 34.40 38.16
N ASP A 36 38.13 34.36 36.85
CA ASP A 36 39.43 34.66 36.23
C ASP A 36 39.67 36.17 36.03
N LEU A 37 38.77 37.01 36.55
CA LEU A 37 38.92 38.46 36.60
C LEU A 37 39.41 38.90 37.98
N ARG A 38 40.53 39.61 37.99
CA ARG A 38 41.03 40.36 39.14
C ARG A 38 40.92 41.85 38.85
N ILE A 39 40.32 42.59 39.78
CA ILE A 39 40.29 44.05 39.76
C ILE A 39 41.24 44.55 40.83
N GLU A 40 42.25 45.31 40.43
CA GLU A 40 43.24 45.90 41.34
C GLU A 40 42.86 47.33 41.68
N LEU A 41 42.80 47.65 42.96
CA LEU A 41 42.36 48.95 43.47
C LEU A 41 43.35 49.46 44.51
N SER A 42 43.63 50.76 44.46
CA SER A 42 44.17 51.44 45.63
C SER A 42 43.16 51.43 46.78
N ARG A 43 43.66 51.70 47.99
CA ARG A 43 42.80 51.81 49.18
C ARG A 43 41.65 52.80 48.98
N GLU A 44 41.95 53.99 48.46
CA GLU A 44 40.97 55.06 48.25
C GLU A 44 39.91 54.66 47.21
N GLU A 45 40.33 54.05 46.10
CA GLU A 45 39.42 53.50 45.09
C GLU A 45 38.50 52.42 45.69
N PHE A 46 39.05 51.51 46.51
CA PHE A 46 38.27 50.46 47.15
C PHE A 46 37.27 51.00 48.18
N GLU A 47 37.68 51.93 49.05
CA GLU A 47 36.79 52.54 50.05
C GLU A 47 35.63 53.28 49.35
N GLU A 48 35.90 53.99 48.26
CA GLU A 48 34.90 54.70 47.47
C GLU A 48 33.93 53.75 46.74
N ILE A 49 34.47 52.71 46.08
CA ILE A 49 33.66 51.68 45.40
C ILE A 49 32.84 50.92 46.42
N SER A 50 33.41 50.48 47.54
CA SER A 50 32.71 49.74 48.59
C SER A 50 31.58 50.56 49.19
N GLY A 51 31.81 51.84 49.48
CA GLY A 51 30.79 52.74 50.03
C GLY A 51 29.66 53.02 49.03
N THR A 52 29.98 53.22 47.76
CA THR A 52 28.98 53.44 46.70
C THR A 52 28.20 52.17 46.41
N PHE A 53 28.89 51.04 46.30
CA PHE A 53 28.29 49.73 46.08
C PHE A 53 27.34 49.37 47.20
N ALA A 54 27.73 49.53 48.47
CA ALA A 54 26.85 49.23 49.61
C ALA A 54 25.51 49.99 49.56
N LYS A 55 25.55 51.27 49.14
CA LYS A 55 24.34 52.10 48.98
C LYS A 55 23.47 51.61 47.82
N GLN A 56 24.07 51.43 46.65
CA GLN A 56 23.35 50.99 45.45
C GLN A 56 22.84 49.55 45.56
N SER A 57 23.60 48.66 46.21
CA SER A 57 23.20 47.28 46.43
C SER A 57 22.02 47.18 47.38
N ALA A 58 21.95 48.04 48.40
CA ALA A 58 20.80 48.10 49.29
C ALA A 58 19.53 48.54 48.54
N GLU A 59 19.63 49.58 47.70
CA GLU A 59 18.54 50.02 46.83
C GLU A 59 18.09 48.92 45.86
N LEU A 60 19.04 48.21 45.24
CA LEU A 60 18.73 47.09 44.35
C LEU A 60 18.03 45.96 45.08
N GLN A 61 18.49 45.64 46.28
CA GLN A 61 17.92 44.58 47.11
C GLN A 61 16.47 44.89 47.47
N THR A 62 16.18 46.14 47.86
CA THR A 62 14.80 46.60 48.09
C THR A 62 13.94 46.42 46.84
N ILE A 63 14.43 46.84 45.66
CA ILE A 63 13.68 46.68 44.40
C ILE A 63 13.44 45.21 44.06
N ILE A 64 14.44 44.34 44.26
CA ILE A 64 14.31 42.89 44.03
C ILE A 64 13.22 42.30 44.92
N GLU A 65 13.20 42.68 46.20
CA GLU A 65 12.21 42.19 47.17
C GLU A 65 10.80 42.72 46.87
N GLU A 66 10.66 44.03 46.64
CA GLU A 66 9.39 44.69 46.34
C GLU A 66 8.76 44.16 45.04
N LYS A 67 9.57 44.04 43.99
CA LYS A 67 9.10 43.55 42.69
C LYS A 67 9.06 42.03 42.59
N LYS A 68 9.51 41.31 43.63
CA LYS A 68 9.75 39.86 43.62
C LYS A 68 10.52 39.43 42.37
N TYR A 69 11.54 40.19 42.01
CA TYR A 69 12.28 39.98 40.77
C TYR A 69 12.80 38.55 40.68
N GLN A 70 12.56 37.89 39.53
CA GLN A 70 13.00 36.53 39.26
C GLN A 70 13.95 36.53 38.08
N ASP A 71 14.93 35.62 38.12
CA ASP A 71 15.74 35.35 36.94
C ASP A 71 14.87 34.79 35.82
N GLY A 72 15.18 35.21 34.60
CA GLY A 72 14.55 34.67 33.41
C GLY A 72 14.79 33.17 33.29
N LYS A 73 13.75 32.39 32.97
CA LYS A 73 13.86 30.92 32.73
C LYS A 73 14.73 30.56 31.52
N LEU A 74 15.12 31.54 30.71
CA LEU A 74 16.09 31.46 29.63
C LEU A 74 17.05 32.63 29.77
N ALA A 75 18.28 32.45 29.30
CA ALA A 75 19.17 33.58 29.07
C ALA A 75 18.43 34.61 28.20
N ASN A 76 18.44 35.88 28.61
CA ASN A 76 17.82 37.00 27.89
C ASN A 76 16.28 37.06 27.87
N SER A 77 15.56 36.40 28.78
CA SER A 77 14.08 36.48 28.81
C SER A 77 13.48 37.55 29.74
N ASN A 78 14.29 38.28 30.51
CA ASN A 78 13.79 39.35 31.37
C ASN A 78 13.66 40.67 30.60
N GLN A 79 12.48 41.28 30.68
CA GLN A 79 12.13 42.51 29.95
C GLN A 79 12.25 43.80 30.78
N ASP A 80 12.49 43.68 32.10
CA ASP A 80 12.59 44.82 33.00
C ASP A 80 14.03 45.37 33.02
N ASP A 81 14.22 46.58 32.48
CA ASP A 81 15.50 47.33 32.58
C ASP A 81 15.45 48.25 33.81
N ILE A 82 15.99 47.77 34.93
CA ILE A 82 16.14 48.54 36.16
C ILE A 82 17.58 49.01 36.26
N ARG A 83 17.78 50.33 36.22
CA ARG A 83 19.10 50.95 36.39
C ARG A 83 19.09 51.81 37.64
N ILE A 84 19.97 51.49 38.56
CA ILE A 84 20.23 52.32 39.74
C ILE A 84 21.40 53.22 39.38
N TRP A 85 21.13 54.52 39.33
CA TRP A 85 22.12 55.53 38.99
C TRP A 85 22.21 56.52 40.13
N THR A 86 23.36 56.56 40.82
CA THR A 86 23.65 57.64 41.75
C THR A 86 24.45 58.72 41.04
N GLU A 87 24.22 59.99 41.34
CA GLU A 87 25.04 61.10 40.81
C GLU A 87 26.50 61.08 41.31
N SER A 88 26.83 60.20 42.27
CA SER A 88 28.18 59.95 42.76
C SER A 88 29.12 59.54 41.63
N ARG A 89 29.98 60.47 41.19
CA ARG A 89 31.12 60.16 40.33
C ARG A 89 32.24 59.63 41.20
N LEU A 90 32.92 58.58 40.74
CA LEU A 90 34.18 58.16 41.34
C LEU A 90 35.17 59.34 41.23
N THR A 91 35.59 59.83 42.38
CA THR A 91 36.44 61.02 42.54
C THR A 91 37.92 60.66 42.44
N HIS A 92 38.28 59.42 42.79
CA HIS A 92 39.63 58.91 42.61
C HIS A 92 39.82 58.37 41.19
N GLY A 93 40.88 58.82 40.53
CA GLY A 93 41.27 58.34 39.22
C GLY A 93 41.89 56.94 39.29
N VAL A 94 41.88 56.25 38.14
CA VAL A 94 42.56 54.96 37.97
C VAL A 94 44.06 55.12 38.22
N LYS A 95 44.56 54.53 39.32
CA LYS A 95 45.99 54.59 39.66
C LYS A 95 46.85 53.71 38.73
N TYR A 96 46.26 52.66 38.15
CA TYR A 96 46.97 51.68 37.34
C TYR A 96 46.95 52.03 35.84
N HIS A 97 48.10 52.47 35.31
CA HIS A 97 48.42 52.74 33.91
C HIS A 97 47.24 52.75 32.91
N PRO A 98 46.39 53.79 32.91
CA PRO A 98 45.09 53.78 32.21
C PRO A 98 45.19 53.73 30.68
N GLN A 99 46.38 53.99 30.13
CA GLN A 99 46.67 54.00 28.69
C GLN A 99 47.62 52.86 28.29
N ARG A 100 47.83 51.88 29.17
CA ARG A 100 48.69 50.73 28.90
C ARG A 100 47.85 49.48 28.70
N PHE A 101 48.16 48.75 27.64
CA PHE A 101 47.77 47.36 27.44
C PHE A 101 49.05 46.52 27.59
N SER A 102 49.12 45.65 28.59
CA SER A 102 50.34 44.90 28.89
C SER A 102 50.06 43.43 29.16
N LEU A 103 51.06 42.61 28.88
CA LEU A 103 51.06 41.17 29.14
C LEU A 103 52.20 40.85 30.10
N GLU A 104 51.89 40.09 31.15
CA GLU A 104 52.85 39.61 32.15
C GLU A 104 52.94 38.08 32.06
N GLU A 105 54.14 37.50 32.08
CA GLU A 105 54.34 36.04 32.19
C GLU A 105 54.68 35.69 33.64
N CYS A 106 53.83 34.89 34.28
CA CYS A 106 53.89 34.51 35.67
C CYS A 106 53.98 32.98 35.83
N GLY A 107 54.29 32.51 37.04
CA GLY A 107 54.39 31.06 37.32
C GLY A 107 53.09 30.28 37.14
N ASP A 108 51.95 30.97 37.16
CA ASP A 108 50.59 30.43 37.01
C ASP A 108 50.00 30.63 35.59
N GLY A 109 50.72 31.30 34.69
CA GLY A 109 50.27 31.55 33.31
C GLY A 109 50.64 32.94 32.80
N TYR A 110 49.79 33.51 31.95
CA TYR A 110 49.89 34.88 31.48
C TYR A 110 48.82 35.74 32.13
N HIS A 111 49.18 36.97 32.48
CA HIS A 111 48.22 37.96 32.94
C HIS A 111 48.07 39.06 31.88
N PHE A 112 46.85 39.24 31.37
CA PHE A 112 46.51 40.36 30.49
C PHE A 112 46.03 41.54 31.33
N HIS A 113 46.72 42.67 31.23
CA HIS A 113 46.43 43.89 31.95
C HIS A 113 45.85 44.95 31.00
N TYR A 114 44.70 45.48 31.37
CA TYR A 114 44.09 46.64 30.72
C TYR A 114 43.42 47.52 31.77
N ARG A 115 43.98 48.71 32.02
CA ARG A 115 43.55 49.58 33.15
C ARG A 115 43.60 48.79 34.48
N ASN A 116 42.55 48.82 35.29
CA ASN A 116 42.47 48.07 36.56
C ASN A 116 42.09 46.59 36.37
N TYR A 117 41.91 46.12 35.13
CA TYR A 117 41.51 44.74 34.84
C TYR A 117 42.74 43.87 34.60
N LYS A 118 42.75 42.73 35.28
CA LYS A 118 43.73 41.66 35.10
C LYS A 118 42.97 40.37 34.79
N LEU A 119 43.21 39.82 33.60
CA LEU A 119 42.69 38.51 33.18
C LEU A 119 43.81 37.48 33.33
N LEU A 120 43.56 36.46 34.14
CA LEU A 120 44.52 35.37 34.36
C LEU A 120 44.23 34.23 33.39
N ILE A 121 45.19 33.94 32.51
CA ILE A 121 45.04 32.99 31.40
C ILE A 121 46.17 31.98 31.47
N ASP A 122 45.89 30.71 31.20
CA ASP A 122 46.95 29.70 31.20
C ASP A 122 47.89 29.82 30.00
N LYS A 123 49.06 29.17 30.09
CA LYS A 123 50.10 29.28 29.06
C LYS A 123 49.67 28.69 27.70
N ASP A 124 48.90 27.62 27.71
CA ASP A 124 48.46 26.93 26.51
C ASP A 124 47.20 27.57 25.91
N GLU A 125 46.30 28.08 26.75
CA GLU A 125 45.14 28.89 26.38
C GLU A 125 45.60 30.20 25.74
N PHE A 126 46.57 30.91 26.35
CA PHE A 126 47.14 32.14 25.78
C PHE A 126 47.71 31.92 24.38
N ARG A 127 48.51 30.87 24.17
CA ARG A 127 49.12 30.56 22.87
C ARG A 127 48.07 30.35 21.78
N GLN A 128 46.96 29.70 22.14
CA GLN A 128 45.88 29.42 21.20
C GLN A 128 45.06 30.67 20.91
N ILE A 129 44.76 31.50 21.92
CA ILE A 129 44.14 32.81 21.74
C ILE A 129 45.01 33.70 20.84
N ALA A 130 46.33 33.74 21.06
CA ALA A 130 47.26 34.50 20.23
C ALA A 130 47.28 33.99 18.77
N HIS A 131 47.21 32.67 18.58
CA HIS A 131 47.10 32.08 17.24
C HIS A 131 45.79 32.48 16.54
N LEU A 132 44.66 32.43 17.25
CA LEU A 132 43.35 32.83 16.73
C LEU A 132 43.34 34.28 16.28
N PHE A 133 43.86 35.19 17.10
CA PHE A 133 43.96 36.60 16.72
C PHE A 133 44.85 36.83 15.50
N ARG A 134 45.89 36.00 15.31
CA ARG A 134 46.79 36.09 14.15
C ARG A 134 46.13 35.68 12.83
N THR A 135 45.21 34.72 12.87
CA THR A 135 44.56 34.16 11.67
C THR A 135 43.19 34.78 11.38
N MET A 136 42.75 35.71 12.24
CA MET A 136 41.44 36.32 12.15
C MET A 136 41.37 37.37 11.05
N ASP A 137 40.42 37.20 10.14
CA ASP A 137 40.02 38.23 9.20
C ASP A 137 39.04 39.20 9.89
N ILE A 138 39.52 40.40 10.17
CA ILE A 138 38.74 41.47 10.82
C ILE A 138 37.87 42.24 9.84
N ASP A 139 38.17 42.17 8.54
CA ASP A 139 37.52 42.95 7.47
C ASP A 139 36.50 42.12 6.67
N GLY A 140 36.53 40.79 6.81
CA GLY A 140 35.56 39.87 6.18
C GLY A 140 34.10 40.17 6.56
N SER A 141 33.19 39.96 5.61
CA SER A 141 31.76 40.25 5.77
C SER A 141 31.17 39.51 6.98
N TYR A 142 30.21 40.16 7.65
CA TYR A 142 29.31 39.46 8.56
C TYR A 142 28.52 38.38 7.80
N ALA A 143 27.87 37.48 8.53
CA ALA A 143 27.13 36.34 7.96
C ALA A 143 26.30 36.73 6.73
N SER A 144 26.56 36.07 5.59
CA SER A 144 26.03 36.48 4.28
C SER A 144 25.45 35.33 3.44
N THR A 145 25.81 34.09 3.78
CA THR A 145 25.30 32.87 3.14
C THR A 145 24.23 32.19 3.99
N PHE A 146 23.50 31.23 3.40
CA PHE A 146 22.46 30.45 4.07
C PHE A 146 22.94 29.86 5.41
N ASP A 147 24.06 29.13 5.37
CA ASP A 147 24.61 28.46 6.55
C ASP A 147 25.18 29.44 7.58
N GLU A 148 25.75 30.55 7.13
CA GLU A 148 26.30 31.57 8.04
C GLU A 148 25.19 32.30 8.79
N VAL A 149 24.11 32.66 8.11
CA VAL A 149 22.96 33.35 8.73
C VAL A 149 22.24 32.40 9.69
N ALA A 150 21.99 31.15 9.29
CA ALA A 150 21.39 30.15 10.17
C ALA A 150 22.27 29.91 11.42
N ARG A 151 23.59 29.77 11.26
CA ARG A 151 24.53 29.65 12.39
C ARG A 151 24.56 30.90 13.27
N LEU A 152 24.50 32.10 12.70
CA LEU A 152 24.50 33.34 13.47
C LEU A 152 23.24 33.47 14.35
N LEU A 153 22.09 33.04 13.84
CA LEU A 153 20.85 32.96 14.62
C LEU A 153 21.01 31.95 15.77
N ASP A 154 21.61 30.80 15.52
CA ASP A 154 21.90 29.79 16.54
C ASP A 154 22.81 30.31 17.65
N ASP A 155 23.87 31.01 17.24
CA ASP A 155 24.88 31.58 18.10
C ASP A 155 24.32 32.70 18.98
N ASN A 156 23.32 33.41 18.47
CA ASN A 156 22.53 34.36 19.24
C ASN A 156 21.42 33.68 20.06
N GLU A 157 21.42 32.35 20.17
CA GLU A 157 20.43 31.55 20.89
C GLU A 157 18.99 31.81 20.45
N VAL A 158 18.79 32.18 19.18
CA VAL A 158 17.47 32.40 18.60
C VAL A 158 16.72 31.06 18.52
N ASP A 159 15.48 31.09 19.00
CA ASP A 159 14.53 30.01 18.86
C ASP A 159 13.87 30.09 17.49
N PHE A 160 14.31 29.26 16.56
CA PHE A 160 13.71 29.15 15.25
C PHE A 160 13.75 27.72 14.70
N VAL A 161 12.90 27.46 13.72
CA VAL A 161 12.96 26.29 12.84
C VAL A 161 13.02 26.76 11.40
N LEU A 162 13.60 25.94 10.53
CA LEU A 162 13.45 26.13 9.10
C LEU A 162 11.97 25.98 8.74
N ASP A 163 11.48 26.90 7.94
CA ASP A 163 10.08 26.97 7.53
C ASP A 163 9.91 26.61 6.05
N ILE A 164 8.66 26.47 5.61
CA ILE A 164 8.35 26.24 4.20
C ILE A 164 8.80 27.43 3.34
N GLY A 165 9.38 27.13 2.16
CA GLY A 165 9.86 28.12 1.19
C GLY A 165 11.37 28.36 1.15
N ASN A 166 12.19 27.50 1.79
CA ASN A 166 13.64 27.55 1.65
C ASN A 166 14.09 27.20 0.22
N VAL A 167 15.01 28.00 -0.32
CA VAL A 167 15.71 27.75 -1.59
C VAL A 167 17.21 27.88 -1.30
N PRO A 168 18.02 26.82 -1.50
CA PRO A 168 19.45 26.87 -1.20
C PRO A 168 20.13 28.07 -1.84
N ASP A 169 20.96 28.76 -1.07
CA ASP A 169 21.75 29.95 -1.46
C ASP A 169 20.96 31.17 -1.96
N GLU A 170 19.63 31.10 -2.07
CA GLU A 170 18.78 32.19 -2.54
C GLU A 170 17.77 32.67 -1.48
N VAL A 171 17.13 31.74 -0.75
CA VAL A 171 16.07 32.04 0.22
C VAL A 171 16.20 31.21 1.50
N LEU A 172 16.35 31.88 2.63
CA LEU A 172 16.27 31.28 3.98
C LEU A 172 14.91 31.61 4.61
N ALA A 173 13.99 30.66 4.61
CA ALA A 173 12.70 30.77 5.28
C ALA A 173 12.76 30.17 6.69
N ILE A 174 12.43 30.97 7.69
CA ILE A 174 12.48 30.59 9.10
C ILE A 174 11.21 31.00 9.86
N SER A 175 10.79 30.13 10.76
CA SER A 175 9.73 30.38 11.73
C SER A 175 10.40 30.62 13.07
N VAL A 176 10.25 31.83 13.60
CA VAL A 176 10.96 32.33 14.78
C VAL A 176 9.98 32.50 15.92
N ALA A 177 10.33 32.02 17.11
CA ALA A 177 9.51 32.20 18.30
C ALA A 177 9.15 33.69 18.48
N HIS A 178 7.87 33.97 18.74
CA HIS A 178 7.36 35.34 18.74
C HIS A 178 8.18 36.32 19.60
N TYR A 179 8.70 35.87 20.75
CA TYR A 179 9.53 36.67 21.66
C TYR A 179 10.94 36.98 21.13
N HIS A 180 11.42 36.30 20.09
CA HIS A 180 12.72 36.55 19.45
C HIS A 180 12.62 37.36 18.16
N MET A 181 11.42 37.71 17.70
CA MET A 181 11.21 38.54 16.50
C MET A 181 11.99 39.88 16.53
N PRO A 182 12.01 40.65 17.64
CA PRO A 182 12.80 41.88 17.70
C PRO A 182 14.31 41.60 17.58
N LYS A 183 14.79 40.51 18.19
CA LYS A 183 16.20 40.12 18.18
C LYS A 183 16.67 39.72 16.78
N VAL A 184 15.86 38.97 16.04
CA VAL A 184 16.16 38.59 14.65
C VAL A 184 16.21 39.80 13.73
N ARG A 185 15.26 40.74 13.87
CA ARG A 185 15.30 42.02 13.15
C ARG A 185 16.62 42.74 13.40
N ASP A 186 17.02 42.86 14.66
CA ASP A 186 18.22 43.60 15.02
C ASP A 186 19.51 42.88 14.54
N ILE A 187 19.54 41.54 14.56
CA ILE A 187 20.64 40.73 13.97
C ILE A 187 20.75 41.00 12.46
N LEU A 188 19.65 40.86 11.72
CA LEU A 188 19.63 40.97 10.26
C LEU A 188 19.96 42.40 9.79
N ASN A 189 19.43 43.42 10.47
CA ASN A 189 19.79 44.81 10.21
C ASN A 189 21.28 45.07 10.43
N TYR A 190 21.86 44.48 11.47
CA TYR A 190 23.26 44.72 11.81
C TYR A 190 24.23 44.08 10.81
N ILE A 191 23.86 42.95 10.21
CA ILE A 191 24.62 42.30 9.13
C ILE A 191 24.25 42.84 7.74
N ASN A 192 23.64 44.04 7.68
CA ASN A 192 23.28 44.80 6.47
C ASN A 192 22.19 44.19 5.57
N PHE A 193 21.22 43.47 6.13
CA PHE A 193 20.02 43.09 5.39
C PHE A 193 18.96 44.19 5.52
N SER A 194 18.32 44.55 4.41
CA SER A 194 17.27 45.60 4.37
C SER A 194 15.88 44.99 4.27
N THR A 195 14.93 45.50 5.06
CA THR A 195 13.53 45.04 5.02
C THR A 195 12.82 45.51 3.76
N GLU A 196 12.18 44.59 3.02
CA GLU A 196 11.59 44.89 1.70
C GLU A 196 10.14 45.41 1.77
N LYS A 197 9.32 44.93 2.73
CA LYS A 197 7.96 45.41 3.07
C LYS A 197 7.43 44.69 4.31
N ASP A 198 6.67 45.39 5.17
CA ASP A 198 5.98 44.81 6.32
C ASP A 198 4.60 44.29 5.90
N GLU A 199 4.50 42.98 5.59
CA GLU A 199 3.20 42.30 5.44
C GLU A 199 2.75 41.70 6.79
N PRO A 200 1.42 41.64 7.08
CA PRO A 200 0.94 41.05 8.33
C PRO A 200 1.21 39.54 8.37
N GLY A 201 2.24 39.13 9.10
CA GLY A 201 2.55 37.71 9.36
C GLY A 201 3.85 37.18 8.75
N GLU A 202 4.52 37.93 7.88
CA GLU A 202 5.81 37.56 7.27
C GLU A 202 6.67 38.81 7.07
N LYS A 203 7.96 38.74 7.44
CA LYS A 203 8.93 39.82 7.19
C LYS A 203 10.02 39.32 6.26
N ARG A 204 10.34 40.09 5.22
CA ARG A 204 11.39 39.78 4.24
C ARG A 204 12.57 40.72 4.39
N TYR A 205 13.76 40.14 4.50
CA TYR A 205 15.04 40.84 4.63
C TYR A 205 15.92 40.50 3.44
N LEU A 206 16.35 41.50 2.69
CA LEU A 206 17.19 41.35 1.50
C LEU A 206 18.65 41.61 1.84
N GLY A 207 19.50 40.61 1.61
CA GLY A 207 20.95 40.75 1.59
C GLY A 207 21.48 40.82 0.16
N GLN A 208 22.81 40.91 0.00
CA GLN A 208 23.44 40.98 -1.32
C GLN A 208 23.24 39.72 -2.18
N ARG A 209 23.07 38.55 -1.56
CA ARG A 209 22.97 37.24 -2.23
C ARG A 209 21.86 36.34 -1.70
N LEU A 210 21.24 36.69 -0.58
CA LEU A 210 20.28 35.86 0.15
C LEU A 210 19.08 36.71 0.57
N THR A 211 17.88 36.14 0.43
CA THR A 211 16.65 36.69 1.04
C THR A 211 16.29 35.88 2.28
N VAL A 212 16.07 36.53 3.42
CA VAL A 212 15.62 35.88 4.65
C VAL A 212 14.15 36.19 4.90
N MET A 213 13.31 35.15 4.91
CA MET A 213 11.89 35.24 5.20
C MET A 213 11.65 34.80 6.65
N VAL A 214 11.10 35.70 7.46
CA VAL A 214 10.92 35.50 8.90
C VAL A 214 9.45 35.53 9.27
N ARG A 215 8.93 34.43 9.80
CA ARG A 215 7.54 34.31 10.28
C ARG A 215 7.49 34.15 11.80
N PRO A 216 6.54 34.81 12.50
CA PRO A 216 6.39 34.62 13.94
C PRO A 216 5.70 33.28 14.24
N ASP A 217 6.39 32.40 14.96
CA ASP A 217 5.82 31.19 15.56
C ASP A 217 5.14 31.53 16.89
N LYS A 218 3.83 31.29 16.94
CA LYS A 218 2.99 31.43 18.14
C LYS A 218 2.59 30.09 18.77
N GLN A 219 2.90 28.97 18.11
CA GLN A 219 2.43 27.64 18.49
C GLN A 219 3.41 26.93 19.43
N ARG A 220 4.72 27.09 19.21
CA ARG A 220 5.76 26.39 19.98
C ARG A 220 6.20 27.18 21.20
N SER A 221 6.39 26.47 22.31
CA SER A 221 6.92 27.03 23.55
C SER A 221 8.46 27.03 23.56
N ALA A 222 9.05 27.80 24.46
CA ALA A 222 10.50 27.78 24.75
C ALA A 222 11.05 26.38 25.10
N MET A 223 10.20 25.48 25.59
CA MET A 223 10.58 24.11 25.94
C MET A 223 10.65 23.21 24.70
N ASP A 224 9.78 23.45 23.72
CA ASP A 224 9.77 22.72 22.44
C ASP A 224 11.01 23.07 21.61
N TYR A 225 11.37 24.35 21.55
CA TYR A 225 12.60 24.78 20.88
C TYR A 225 13.88 24.26 21.54
N ARG A 226 13.90 24.11 22.87
CA ARG A 226 15.02 23.46 23.58
C ARG A 226 15.20 22.00 23.16
N ARG A 227 14.11 21.27 22.91
CA ARG A 227 14.18 19.90 22.37
C ARG A 227 14.71 19.88 20.93
N LEU A 228 14.28 20.83 20.10
CA LEU A 228 14.66 20.91 18.68
C LEU A 228 16.12 21.33 18.46
N ARG A 229 16.67 22.21 19.30
CA ARG A 229 18.06 22.68 19.21
C ARG A 229 19.11 21.57 19.39
N GLY A 230 18.74 20.43 19.95
CA GLY A 230 19.62 19.26 20.07
C GLY A 230 19.99 18.58 18.74
N ASN A 231 19.35 18.93 17.61
CA ASN A 231 19.32 18.08 16.39
C ASN A 231 19.89 18.72 15.10
N LYS A 232 20.85 19.65 15.15
CA LYS A 232 21.27 20.47 13.97
C LYS A 232 22.41 19.88 13.13
N LYS A 233 22.10 19.04 12.13
CA LYS A 233 22.88 18.83 10.88
C LYS A 233 21.96 18.33 9.74
N VAL A 234 21.48 19.21 8.87
CA VAL A 234 20.65 18.87 7.69
C VAL A 234 21.38 19.34 6.43
N GLY A 235 21.47 18.49 5.39
CA GLY A 235 22.06 18.81 4.07
C GLY A 235 21.27 18.17 2.92
N ARG A 236 21.71 18.28 1.66
CA ARG A 236 21.03 17.61 0.53
C ARG A 236 21.22 16.09 0.59
N LEU A 237 20.15 15.34 0.36
CA LEU A 237 20.18 13.88 0.39
C LEU A 237 21.12 13.31 -0.69
N VAL A 238 21.08 13.87 -1.90
CA VAL A 238 21.94 13.43 -3.00
C VAL A 238 23.42 13.61 -2.67
N ASP A 239 23.79 14.72 -2.05
CA ASP A 239 25.18 15.00 -1.69
C ASP A 239 25.65 14.06 -0.57
N TYR A 240 24.78 13.76 0.40
CA TYR A 240 25.05 12.75 1.42
C TYR A 240 25.27 11.36 0.82
N LEU A 241 24.38 10.91 -0.08
CA LEU A 241 24.51 9.61 -0.75
C LEU A 241 25.75 9.54 -1.64
N ALA A 242 26.10 10.61 -2.34
CA ALA A 242 27.30 10.69 -3.18
C ALA A 242 28.59 10.66 -2.34
N GLN A 243 28.61 11.36 -1.20
CA GLN A 243 29.76 11.38 -0.28
C GLN A 243 29.96 10.03 0.41
N SER A 244 28.88 9.37 0.84
CA SER A 244 28.96 8.06 1.46
C SER A 244 29.24 6.95 0.44
N GLY A 245 28.70 7.05 -0.78
CA GLY A 245 28.83 6.03 -1.81
C GLY A 245 28.50 4.63 -1.27
N THR A 246 29.29 3.63 -1.64
CA THR A 246 29.15 2.25 -1.16
C THR A 246 29.59 2.04 0.30
N ALA A 247 30.09 3.08 0.99
CA ALA A 247 30.48 3.03 2.39
C ALA A 247 29.36 3.42 3.37
N ILE A 248 28.18 3.80 2.87
CA ILE A 248 26.99 4.01 3.72
C ILE A 248 26.63 2.73 4.49
N ASP A 249 26.18 2.89 5.74
CA ASP A 249 25.65 1.76 6.50
C ASP A 249 24.44 1.15 5.77
N VAL A 250 24.47 -0.17 5.58
CA VAL A 250 23.46 -0.88 4.77
C VAL A 250 22.07 -0.82 5.38
N ASN A 251 21.96 -0.71 6.72
CA ASN A 251 20.68 -0.58 7.39
C ASN A 251 20.16 0.86 7.30
N GLU A 252 21.02 1.85 7.47
CA GLU A 252 20.69 3.26 7.25
C GLU A 252 20.16 3.47 5.83
N LEU A 253 20.83 2.95 4.81
CA LEU A 253 20.37 3.04 3.41
C LEU A 253 18.98 2.42 3.21
N ASN A 254 18.72 1.24 3.80
CA ASN A 254 17.44 0.57 3.67
C ASN A 254 16.31 1.30 4.42
N GLN A 255 16.59 1.90 5.60
CA GLN A 255 15.62 2.77 6.28
C GLN A 255 15.34 4.05 5.48
N LEU A 256 16.34 4.62 4.83
CA LEU A 256 16.19 5.78 3.95
C LEU A 256 15.31 5.41 2.75
N ARG A 257 15.53 4.23 2.15
CA ARG A 257 14.66 3.67 1.11
C ARG A 257 13.22 3.44 1.58
N CYS A 258 13.01 2.99 2.83
CA CYS A 258 11.67 2.90 3.41
C CYS A 258 10.98 4.26 3.49
N GLN A 259 11.67 5.31 3.93
CA GLN A 259 11.08 6.66 3.98
C GLN A 259 10.61 7.14 2.60
N VAL A 260 11.41 6.89 1.56
CA VAL A 260 11.04 7.22 0.17
C VAL A 260 9.90 6.35 -0.35
N LEU A 261 9.87 5.06 0.01
CA LEU A 261 8.81 4.14 -0.39
C LEU A 261 7.48 4.46 0.32
N ASP A 262 7.52 4.84 1.59
CA ASP A 262 6.35 5.31 2.33
C ASP A 262 5.78 6.60 1.69
N PHE A 263 6.67 7.55 1.38
CA PHE A 263 6.31 8.76 0.64
C PHE A 263 5.71 8.45 -0.74
N TYR A 264 6.27 7.47 -1.46
CA TYR A 264 5.71 7.00 -2.74
C TYR A 264 4.26 6.53 -2.59
N PHE A 265 3.96 5.69 -1.60
CA PHE A 265 2.59 5.20 -1.39
C PHE A 265 1.65 6.32 -0.91
N ALA A 266 2.15 7.30 -0.16
CA ALA A 266 1.40 8.49 0.23
C ALA A 266 1.04 9.38 -0.98
N VAL A 267 1.99 9.65 -1.89
CA VAL A 267 1.76 10.41 -3.13
C VAL A 267 0.82 9.63 -4.07
N ASN A 268 1.04 8.32 -4.23
CA ASN A 268 0.22 7.45 -5.08
C ASN A 268 -1.26 7.41 -4.63
N SER A 269 -1.51 7.60 -3.34
CA SER A 269 -2.84 7.58 -2.73
C SER A 269 -3.42 8.99 -2.47
N ASP A 270 -2.82 10.04 -3.04
CA ASP A 270 -3.20 11.45 -2.87
C ASP A 270 -3.22 11.94 -1.40
N LYS A 271 -2.49 11.26 -0.51
CA LYS A 271 -2.36 11.65 0.91
C LYS A 271 -1.26 12.69 1.14
N ALA A 272 -0.31 12.80 0.20
CA ALA A 272 0.74 13.82 0.22
C ALA A 272 0.54 14.78 -0.96
N SER A 273 0.22 16.04 -0.66
CA SER A 273 0.07 17.12 -1.63
C SER A 273 0.98 18.30 -1.27
N ASN A 274 1.37 19.08 -2.28
CA ASN A 274 2.28 20.22 -2.14
C ASN A 274 3.69 19.87 -1.63
N VAL A 275 4.20 18.70 -2.00
CA VAL A 275 5.54 18.23 -1.63
C VAL A 275 6.35 17.97 -2.89
N ASP A 276 7.62 18.35 -2.91
CA ASP A 276 8.48 18.16 -4.06
C ASP A 276 8.82 16.68 -4.26
N THR A 277 8.51 16.18 -5.45
CA THR A 277 8.73 14.77 -5.83
C THR A 277 10.03 14.57 -6.60
N ASP A 278 10.89 15.60 -6.69
CA ASP A 278 12.22 15.48 -7.29
C ASP A 278 13.27 15.05 -6.24
N PRO A 279 13.88 13.85 -6.36
CA PRO A 279 14.92 13.40 -5.44
C PRO A 279 16.15 14.32 -5.36
N GLN A 280 16.39 15.17 -6.36
CA GLN A 280 17.50 16.13 -6.36
C GLN A 280 17.29 17.27 -5.35
N SER A 281 16.05 17.59 -4.98
CA SER A 281 15.75 18.67 -4.04
C SER A 281 15.59 18.20 -2.59
N TRP A 282 15.53 16.88 -2.35
CA TRP A 282 15.32 16.33 -1.02
C TRP A 282 16.50 16.58 -0.08
N LEU A 283 16.18 16.80 1.19
CA LEU A 283 17.15 17.03 2.25
C LEU A 283 17.24 15.82 3.17
N TYR A 284 18.36 15.68 3.88
CA TYR A 284 18.63 14.61 4.83
C TYR A 284 19.19 15.18 6.13
N SER A 285 18.55 14.81 7.24
CA SER A 285 19.05 15.03 8.59
C SER A 285 19.85 13.80 9.02
N SER A 286 21.18 13.89 9.00
CA SER A 286 22.04 12.75 9.39
C SER A 286 21.94 12.42 10.88
N VAL A 287 21.56 13.39 11.71
CA VAL A 287 21.38 13.20 13.15
C VAL A 287 20.09 12.43 13.45
N ASN A 288 19.01 12.78 12.76
CA ASN A 288 17.69 12.13 12.96
C ASN A 288 17.47 10.93 12.03
N ARG A 289 18.42 10.67 11.11
CA ARG A 289 18.30 9.70 10.02
C ARG A 289 17.01 9.85 9.21
N GLN A 290 16.65 11.09 8.91
CA GLN A 290 15.34 11.43 8.34
C GLN A 290 15.48 12.17 7.00
N VAL A 291 14.71 11.72 6.01
CA VAL A 291 14.51 12.41 4.74
C VAL A 291 13.45 13.50 4.92
N ILE A 292 13.76 14.68 4.43
CA ILE A 292 12.87 15.83 4.45
C ILE A 292 12.51 16.15 3.00
N PHE A 293 11.22 16.04 2.69
CA PHE A 293 10.66 16.34 1.39
C PHE A 293 10.20 17.81 1.36
N PRO A 294 10.85 18.70 0.58
CA PRO A 294 10.53 20.12 0.60
C PRO A 294 9.10 20.42 0.14
N TYR A 295 8.54 21.51 0.63
CA TYR A 295 7.25 22.01 0.13
C TYR A 295 7.39 22.55 -1.30
N LYS A 296 6.44 22.20 -2.17
CA LYS A 296 6.34 22.74 -3.52
C LYS A 296 4.87 23.03 -3.84
N PRO A 297 4.49 24.31 -3.99
CA PRO A 297 3.10 24.66 -4.26
C PRO A 297 2.68 24.06 -5.62
N SER A 298 1.46 23.53 -5.67
CA SER A 298 0.91 22.90 -6.89
C SER A 298 1.69 21.69 -7.39
N ALA A 299 2.42 20.99 -6.51
CA ALA A 299 3.01 19.70 -6.86
C ALA A 299 1.93 18.67 -7.22
N GLU A 300 2.15 17.98 -8.34
CA GLU A 300 1.25 16.92 -8.82
C GLU A 300 1.28 15.72 -7.86
N SER A 301 0.10 15.19 -7.51
CA SER A 301 -0.06 13.95 -6.74
C SER A 301 -0.70 12.84 -7.60
N GLY A 302 -0.82 11.64 -7.04
CA GLY A 302 -1.45 10.51 -7.68
C GLY A 302 -0.46 9.58 -8.40
N LYS A 303 -0.99 8.50 -8.97
CA LYS A 303 -0.21 7.37 -9.50
C LYS A 303 0.88 7.79 -10.50
N VAL A 304 0.57 8.69 -11.44
CA VAL A 304 1.53 9.11 -12.47
C VAL A 304 2.73 9.86 -11.86
N SER A 305 2.46 10.78 -10.93
CA SER A 305 3.50 11.54 -10.23
C SER A 305 4.38 10.62 -9.37
N ALA A 306 3.75 9.71 -8.61
CA ALA A 306 4.46 8.74 -7.78
C ALA A 306 5.39 7.83 -8.61
N GLU A 307 4.93 7.31 -9.75
CA GLU A 307 5.75 6.49 -10.65
C GLU A 307 6.95 7.26 -11.21
N LYS A 308 6.75 8.52 -11.62
CA LYS A 308 7.82 9.38 -12.12
C LYS A 308 8.88 9.64 -11.04
N MET A 309 8.44 9.98 -9.83
CA MET A 309 9.29 10.15 -8.65
C MET A 309 10.14 8.91 -8.37
N TYR A 310 9.50 7.74 -8.28
CA TYR A 310 10.19 6.51 -7.90
C TYR A 310 11.20 6.05 -8.96
N ARG A 311 10.92 6.29 -10.25
CA ARG A 311 11.88 6.07 -11.33
C ARG A 311 13.10 6.97 -11.21
N ALA A 312 12.90 8.26 -10.94
CA ALA A 312 14.01 9.21 -10.72
C ALA A 312 14.87 8.80 -9.52
N TRP A 313 14.23 8.39 -8.41
CA TRP A 313 14.91 7.88 -7.23
C TRP A 313 15.72 6.60 -7.52
N SER A 314 15.12 5.65 -8.23
CA SER A 314 15.79 4.39 -8.60
C SER A 314 17.00 4.65 -9.52
N ALA A 315 16.86 5.57 -10.48
CA ALA A 315 17.97 5.98 -11.35
C ALA A 315 19.11 6.64 -10.56
N LEU A 316 18.78 7.50 -9.58
CA LEU A 316 19.76 8.14 -8.70
C LEU A 316 20.58 7.10 -7.92
N LEU A 317 19.91 6.14 -7.27
CA LEU A 317 20.58 5.10 -6.51
C LEU A 317 21.45 4.19 -7.39
N ASN A 318 20.95 3.83 -8.57
CA ASN A 318 21.73 3.03 -9.52
C ASN A 318 23.00 3.77 -9.99
N GLY A 319 22.92 5.09 -10.19
CA GLY A 319 24.08 5.93 -10.50
C GLY A 319 25.18 5.88 -9.45
N PHE A 320 24.83 5.65 -8.18
CA PHE A 320 25.78 5.48 -7.08
C PHE A 320 26.09 4.02 -6.74
N GLN A 321 25.63 3.04 -7.53
CA GLN A 321 25.73 1.61 -7.25
C GLN A 321 25.04 1.17 -5.94
N LEU A 322 24.04 1.94 -5.50
CA LEU A 322 23.24 1.70 -4.31
C LEU A 322 21.87 1.06 -4.64
N GLY A 323 21.72 0.51 -5.85
CA GLY A 323 20.48 -0.06 -6.38
C GLY A 323 20.03 -1.36 -5.73
N PHE A 324 20.98 -2.20 -5.30
CA PHE A 324 20.70 -3.49 -4.68
C PHE A 324 21.66 -3.73 -3.51
N VAL A 325 21.22 -3.37 -2.30
CA VAL A 325 22.03 -3.50 -1.09
C VAL A 325 21.20 -4.21 -0.03
N LYS A 326 21.60 -5.43 0.33
CA LYS A 326 20.92 -6.19 1.39
C LYS A 326 21.32 -5.64 2.77
N PRO A 327 20.36 -5.42 3.69
CA PRO A 327 20.66 -5.00 5.06
C PRO A 327 21.34 -6.12 5.85
N SER A 328 21.78 -5.81 7.08
CA SER A 328 22.30 -6.84 7.96
C SER A 328 21.21 -7.85 8.29
N LYS A 329 21.59 -9.11 8.49
CA LYS A 329 20.66 -10.20 8.85
C LYS A 329 21.00 -10.72 10.25
N GLU A 330 20.01 -10.71 11.13
CA GLU A 330 20.05 -11.37 12.42
C GLU A 330 19.48 -12.77 12.27
N VAL A 331 20.32 -13.77 12.47
CA VAL A 331 19.92 -15.18 12.37
C VAL A 331 19.01 -15.52 13.55
N LEU A 332 17.88 -16.18 13.27
CA LEU A 332 16.95 -16.58 14.31
C LEU A 332 17.59 -17.59 15.29
N PRO A 333 17.22 -17.54 16.59
CA PRO A 333 17.56 -18.58 17.55
C PRO A 333 17.18 -19.99 17.08
N ALA A 334 17.88 -21.01 17.57
CA ALA A 334 17.75 -22.38 17.07
C ALA A 334 16.32 -22.97 17.23
N ASP A 335 15.64 -22.64 18.31
CA ASP A 335 14.24 -23.03 18.55
C ASP A 335 13.27 -22.32 17.59
N GLU A 336 13.46 -21.02 17.34
CA GLU A 336 12.71 -20.28 16.32
C GLU A 336 12.96 -20.80 14.90
N GLN A 337 14.19 -21.20 14.56
CA GLN A 337 14.53 -21.83 13.28
C GLN A 337 13.76 -23.13 13.07
N VAL A 338 13.70 -24.00 14.09
CA VAL A 338 12.96 -25.26 14.02
C VAL A 338 11.46 -24.99 13.84
N ALA A 339 10.91 -24.05 14.60
CA ALA A 339 9.50 -23.66 14.46
C ALA A 339 9.19 -23.07 13.08
N LEU A 340 10.07 -22.22 12.54
CA LEU A 340 9.93 -21.66 11.19
C LEU A 340 10.04 -22.76 10.12
N LYS A 341 10.99 -23.70 10.26
CA LYS A 341 11.13 -24.82 9.35
C LYS A 341 9.84 -25.64 9.27
N LEU A 342 9.23 -25.98 10.41
CA LEU A 342 7.93 -26.68 10.43
C LEU A 342 6.82 -25.88 9.73
N LYS A 343 6.83 -24.54 9.83
CA LYS A 343 5.90 -23.68 9.08
C LYS A 343 6.18 -23.69 7.58
N ILE A 344 7.46 -23.63 7.18
CA ILE A 344 7.88 -23.75 5.79
C ILE A 344 7.39 -25.07 5.21
N GLU A 345 7.67 -26.19 5.87
CA GLU A 345 7.26 -27.53 5.42
C GLU A 345 5.74 -27.61 5.23
N LYS A 346 4.96 -27.10 6.19
CA LYS A 346 3.50 -27.04 6.06
C LYS A 346 3.03 -26.20 4.87
N VAL A 347 3.66 -25.05 4.64
CA VAL A 347 3.34 -24.16 3.51
C VAL A 347 3.73 -24.79 2.18
N LEU A 348 4.90 -25.43 2.07
CA LEU A 348 5.31 -26.12 0.85
C LEU A 348 4.38 -27.30 0.53
N MET A 349 3.97 -28.07 1.54
CA MET A 349 3.02 -29.18 1.32
C MET A 349 1.65 -28.68 0.88
N ARG A 350 1.14 -27.64 1.55
CA ARG A 350 -0.21 -27.14 1.33
C ARG A 350 -0.34 -26.26 0.08
N GLU A 351 0.52 -25.25 -0.05
CA GLU A 351 0.40 -24.21 -1.10
C GLU A 351 1.09 -24.63 -2.41
N ILE A 352 1.80 -25.77 -2.42
CA ILE A 352 2.59 -26.22 -3.58
C ILE A 352 2.36 -27.69 -3.89
N ALA A 353 2.76 -28.61 -3.01
CA ALA A 353 2.69 -30.06 -3.30
C ALA A 353 1.25 -30.55 -3.51
N ALA A 354 0.26 -29.87 -2.90
CA ALA A 354 -1.16 -30.20 -3.05
C ALA A 354 -1.71 -30.04 -4.47
N PHE A 355 -1.03 -29.28 -5.34
CA PHE A 355 -1.49 -29.03 -6.71
C PHE A 355 -0.95 -30.09 -7.65
N ALA A 356 -1.83 -30.68 -8.45
CA ALA A 356 -1.55 -31.82 -9.33
C ALA A 356 -0.46 -31.53 -10.37
N ALA A 357 -0.28 -30.25 -10.75
CA ALA A 357 0.77 -29.83 -11.67
C ALA A 357 2.20 -29.97 -11.11
N VAL A 358 2.39 -30.13 -9.79
CA VAL A 358 3.72 -30.14 -9.17
C VAL A 358 4.28 -31.55 -9.04
N ASP A 359 5.40 -31.85 -9.69
CA ASP A 359 6.09 -33.14 -9.55
C ASP A 359 7.08 -33.14 -8.39
N LYS A 360 7.95 -32.12 -8.31
CA LYS A 360 9.02 -32.05 -7.30
C LYS A 360 9.19 -30.66 -6.74
N ILE A 361 9.62 -30.60 -5.48
CA ILE A 361 9.99 -29.37 -4.79
C ILE A 361 11.40 -29.55 -4.24
N TYR A 362 12.28 -28.62 -4.58
CA TYR A 362 13.62 -28.52 -4.04
C TYR A 362 13.72 -27.29 -3.16
N LEU A 363 14.11 -27.48 -1.90
CA LEU A 363 14.38 -26.39 -0.97
C LEU A 363 15.82 -25.91 -1.15
N MET A 364 16.04 -24.59 -1.09
CA MET A 364 17.37 -24.00 -1.27
C MET A 364 17.57 -22.78 -0.36
N GLY A 365 18.74 -22.16 -0.47
CA GLY A 365 19.01 -20.89 0.19
C GLY A 365 19.13 -20.98 1.72
N SER A 366 18.59 -19.97 2.40
CA SER A 366 18.73 -19.81 3.84
C SER A 366 18.02 -20.89 4.66
N ALA A 367 16.93 -21.45 4.12
CA ALA A 367 16.17 -22.51 4.76
C ALA A 367 16.98 -23.83 4.86
N VAL A 368 17.78 -24.15 3.84
CA VAL A 368 18.67 -25.33 3.86
C VAL A 368 19.87 -25.12 4.76
N ARG A 369 20.46 -23.92 4.74
CA ARG A 369 21.66 -23.61 5.53
C ARG A 369 21.37 -23.42 7.03
N GLY A 370 20.11 -23.31 7.42
CA GLY A 370 19.72 -23.02 8.80
C GLY A 370 20.12 -21.61 9.25
N ASP A 371 20.14 -20.66 8.32
CA ASP A 371 20.55 -19.27 8.57
C ASP A 371 19.40 -18.27 8.31
N MET A 372 18.14 -18.74 8.35
CA MET A 372 16.96 -17.86 8.22
C MET A 372 17.00 -16.78 9.30
N GLY A 373 16.63 -15.57 8.94
CA GLY A 373 16.82 -14.43 9.82
C GLY A 373 15.87 -13.29 9.55
N ARG A 374 15.84 -12.36 10.50
CA ARG A 374 15.22 -11.05 10.36
C ARG A 374 16.26 -10.09 9.80
N TYR A 375 15.82 -9.15 8.98
CA TYR A 375 16.71 -8.07 8.57
C TYR A 375 16.74 -6.99 9.66
N GLY A 376 17.92 -6.43 9.94
CA GLY A 376 18.09 -5.35 10.92
C GLY A 376 17.39 -4.04 10.51
N SER A 377 16.99 -3.94 9.24
CA SER A 377 16.06 -2.96 8.70
C SER A 377 15.30 -3.60 7.53
N PRO A 378 14.12 -3.10 7.14
CA PRO A 378 13.38 -3.70 6.03
C PRO A 378 14.21 -3.65 4.74
N PHE A 379 14.45 -4.80 4.11
CA PHE A 379 15.14 -4.89 2.83
C PHE A 379 14.24 -4.36 1.72
N VAL A 380 14.61 -3.21 1.15
CA VAL A 380 13.84 -2.60 0.05
C VAL A 380 14.44 -3.03 -1.28
N HIS A 381 13.66 -3.78 -2.08
CA HIS A 381 14.00 -4.17 -3.44
C HIS A 381 12.86 -3.81 -4.40
N GLY A 382 13.10 -2.81 -5.25
CA GLY A 382 12.02 -2.15 -5.96
C GLY A 382 10.99 -1.64 -4.95
N LYS A 383 9.70 -1.84 -5.24
CA LYS A 383 8.60 -1.38 -4.37
C LYS A 383 8.23 -2.38 -3.27
N LEU A 384 9.02 -3.43 -3.06
CA LEU A 384 8.84 -4.40 -1.97
C LEU A 384 9.71 -4.03 -0.79
N ALA A 385 9.17 -4.14 0.43
CA ALA A 385 9.90 -3.99 1.68
C ALA A 385 9.80 -5.29 2.49
N LYS A 386 10.89 -6.06 2.51
CA LYS A 386 10.96 -7.39 3.13
C LYS A 386 11.54 -7.30 4.54
N LEU A 387 10.90 -7.92 5.53
CA LEU A 387 11.35 -7.92 6.93
C LEU A 387 12.25 -9.12 7.27
N ALA A 388 12.16 -10.20 6.49
CA ALA A 388 12.86 -11.43 6.81
C ALA A 388 13.37 -12.17 5.57
N SER A 389 14.21 -13.18 5.80
CA SER A 389 14.81 -13.99 4.73
C SER A 389 13.74 -14.68 3.89
N ASP A 390 13.95 -14.69 2.58
CA ASP A 390 13.12 -15.43 1.62
C ASP A 390 13.33 -16.94 1.77
N VAL A 391 12.31 -17.71 1.42
CA VAL A 391 12.33 -19.16 1.30
C VAL A 391 12.45 -19.48 -0.19
N ASP A 392 13.68 -19.62 -0.66
CA ASP A 392 13.96 -19.97 -2.05
C ASP A 392 13.66 -21.45 -2.30
N ILE A 393 12.86 -21.75 -3.33
CA ILE A 393 12.59 -23.11 -3.78
C ILE A 393 12.67 -23.23 -5.30
N LEU A 394 12.88 -24.44 -5.80
CA LEU A 394 12.65 -24.79 -7.20
C LEU A 394 11.52 -25.80 -7.28
N VAL A 395 10.58 -25.58 -8.21
CA VAL A 395 9.43 -26.46 -8.45
C VAL A 395 9.54 -27.03 -9.86
N GLU A 396 9.50 -28.36 -9.99
CA GLU A 396 9.37 -29.02 -11.29
C GLU A 396 7.89 -29.31 -11.57
N ILE A 397 7.41 -28.90 -12.74
CA ILE A 397 6.02 -29.08 -13.19
C ILE A 397 5.90 -30.35 -14.03
N ASP A 398 4.80 -31.09 -13.86
CA ASP A 398 4.44 -32.24 -14.70
C ASP A 398 4.26 -31.76 -16.16
N PRO A 399 4.98 -32.34 -17.14
CA PRO A 399 4.86 -31.98 -18.55
C PRO A 399 3.42 -32.00 -19.09
N ALA A 400 2.56 -32.88 -18.55
CA ALA A 400 1.17 -32.99 -18.98
C ALA A 400 0.26 -31.89 -18.40
N ARG A 401 0.76 -31.09 -17.44
CA ARG A 401 -0.03 -30.15 -16.64
C ARG A 401 0.57 -28.75 -16.53
N GLU A 402 1.39 -28.37 -17.52
CA GLU A 402 1.98 -27.03 -17.57
C GLU A 402 0.94 -25.89 -17.62
N ASP A 403 -0.25 -26.16 -18.15
CA ASP A 403 -1.36 -25.20 -18.21
C ASP A 403 -2.20 -25.14 -16.91
N ASP A 404 -1.92 -25.99 -15.93
CA ASP A 404 -2.66 -26.09 -14.67
C ASP A 404 -1.93 -25.42 -13.48
N ILE A 405 -1.10 -24.42 -13.75
CA ILE A 405 -0.46 -23.63 -12.70
C ILE A 405 -1.52 -22.95 -11.81
N PRO A 406 -1.39 -23.00 -10.47
CA PRO A 406 -2.38 -22.41 -9.58
C PRO A 406 -2.53 -20.90 -9.82
N PRO A 407 -3.77 -20.39 -9.93
CA PRO A 407 -4.01 -18.99 -10.32
C PRO A 407 -3.64 -17.96 -9.25
N HIS A 408 -3.36 -18.41 -8.03
CA HIS A 408 -2.91 -17.55 -6.93
C HIS A 408 -1.38 -17.41 -6.87
N TRP A 409 -0.63 -18.14 -7.72
CA TRP A 409 0.80 -17.95 -7.85
C TRP A 409 1.07 -16.73 -8.72
N ASP A 410 1.69 -15.71 -8.14
CA ASP A 410 1.95 -14.46 -8.83
C ASP A 410 3.25 -14.56 -9.63
N CYS A 411 3.14 -14.60 -10.97
CA CYS A 411 4.31 -14.62 -11.84
C CYS A 411 5.04 -13.26 -11.76
N TYR A 412 6.23 -13.27 -11.16
CA TYR A 412 7.06 -12.09 -11.01
C TYR A 412 7.99 -11.90 -12.21
N LEU A 413 8.61 -12.99 -12.67
CA LEU A 413 9.54 -12.98 -13.81
C LEU A 413 9.26 -14.19 -14.72
N PRO A 414 8.79 -13.99 -15.96
CA PRO A 414 8.45 -15.11 -16.84
C PRO A 414 9.63 -16.00 -17.24
N SER A 415 10.86 -15.47 -17.17
CA SER A 415 12.09 -16.21 -17.44
C SER A 415 13.28 -15.56 -16.74
N ALA A 416 13.93 -16.32 -15.85
CA ALA A 416 15.17 -15.97 -15.18
C ALA A 416 16.39 -16.52 -15.95
N SER A 417 17.60 -16.23 -15.45
CA SER A 417 18.85 -16.65 -16.07
C SER A 417 19.07 -18.17 -16.13
N ASN A 418 18.26 -18.95 -15.41
CA ASN A 418 18.24 -20.42 -15.42
C ASN A 418 17.03 -20.98 -16.19
N HIS A 419 16.40 -20.16 -17.05
CA HIS A 419 15.21 -20.45 -17.85
C HIS A 419 13.95 -20.84 -17.06
N CYS A 420 14.00 -20.82 -15.73
CA CYS A 420 12.82 -20.98 -14.88
C CYS A 420 12.03 -19.66 -14.87
N ALA A 421 10.71 -19.76 -14.72
CA ALA A 421 9.91 -18.61 -14.35
C ALA A 421 9.98 -18.41 -12.82
N VAL A 422 9.87 -17.19 -12.32
CA VAL A 422 9.88 -16.89 -10.88
C VAL A 422 8.48 -16.50 -10.45
N TYR A 423 7.96 -17.20 -9.45
CA TYR A 423 6.66 -16.96 -8.86
C TYR A 423 6.78 -16.61 -7.38
N HIS A 424 5.94 -15.69 -6.93
CA HIS A 424 5.66 -15.47 -5.51
C HIS A 424 4.45 -16.33 -5.14
N ILE A 425 4.66 -17.30 -4.26
CA ILE A 425 3.62 -18.31 -3.96
C ILE A 425 2.86 -17.96 -2.68
N ALA A 426 3.60 -17.72 -1.60
CA ALA A 426 3.03 -17.55 -0.27
C ALA A 426 3.92 -16.67 0.60
N GLN A 427 3.37 -16.22 1.72
CA GLN A 427 4.10 -15.48 2.74
C GLN A 427 3.92 -16.16 4.09
N ILE A 428 5.03 -16.41 4.80
CA ILE A 428 5.02 -16.96 6.16
C ILE A 428 5.18 -15.80 7.15
N PRO A 429 4.21 -15.58 8.05
CA PRO A 429 4.30 -14.47 8.98
C PRO A 429 5.46 -14.61 9.97
N LEU A 430 6.30 -13.58 10.03
CA LEU A 430 7.23 -13.32 11.13
C LEU A 430 6.48 -13.08 12.46
N THR A 431 7.07 -13.53 13.56
CA THR A 431 6.56 -13.33 14.93
C THR A 431 7.19 -12.09 15.59
N GLY A 432 6.41 -11.01 15.69
CA GLY A 432 6.78 -9.76 16.37
C GLY A 432 7.73 -8.85 15.57
N GLY A 433 7.82 -7.58 15.97
CA GLY A 433 8.68 -6.56 15.38
C GLY A 433 8.13 -5.93 14.09
N VAL A 434 6.91 -6.31 13.68
CA VAL A 434 6.26 -5.77 12.47
C VAL A 434 5.59 -4.44 12.80
N GLU A 435 4.99 -4.34 13.99
CA GLU A 435 4.24 -3.17 14.46
C GLU A 435 5.14 -1.93 14.55
N GLU A 436 6.39 -2.10 14.97
CA GLU A 436 7.38 -1.02 15.07
C GLU A 436 7.64 -0.40 13.69
N TRP A 437 7.90 -1.23 12.67
CA TRP A 437 8.09 -0.76 11.30
C TRP A 437 6.81 -0.18 10.69
N GLN A 438 5.65 -0.76 10.99
CA GLN A 438 4.37 -0.25 10.50
C GLN A 438 4.01 1.11 11.11
N GLN A 439 4.39 1.37 12.36
CA GLN A 439 4.23 2.68 12.99
C GLN A 439 5.14 3.74 12.36
N LEU A 440 6.38 3.36 12.02
CA LEU A 440 7.34 4.25 11.37
C LEU A 440 6.98 4.53 9.89
N PHE A 441 6.44 3.53 9.20
CA PHE A 441 6.13 3.57 7.77
C PHE A 441 4.69 3.07 7.51
N PRO A 442 3.68 3.90 7.84
CA PRO A 442 2.27 3.48 7.85
C PRO A 442 1.67 3.22 6.46
N HIS A 443 2.32 3.66 5.39
CA HIS A 443 1.84 3.49 4.01
C HIS A 443 2.47 2.29 3.30
N ILE A 444 3.47 1.63 3.91
CA ILE A 444 4.12 0.44 3.35
C ILE A 444 3.38 -0.83 3.79
N GLN A 445 3.16 -1.75 2.85
CA GLN A 445 2.82 -3.13 3.16
C GLN A 445 4.09 -3.97 3.24
N PHE A 446 4.42 -4.45 4.44
CA PHE A 446 5.63 -5.24 4.66
C PHE A 446 5.45 -6.71 4.28
N THR A 447 6.44 -7.26 3.58
CA THR A 447 6.54 -8.68 3.27
C THR A 447 7.38 -9.38 4.34
N HIS A 448 6.91 -10.51 4.86
CA HIS A 448 7.60 -11.26 5.91
C HIS A 448 8.58 -12.26 5.27
N HIS A 449 8.46 -13.56 5.53
CA HIS A 449 9.19 -14.58 4.79
C HIS A 449 8.43 -14.89 3.50
N LEU A 450 8.93 -14.42 2.36
CA LEU A 450 8.33 -14.72 1.06
C LEU A 450 8.77 -16.10 0.58
N VAL A 451 7.85 -16.91 0.06
CA VAL A 451 8.16 -18.17 -0.61
C VAL A 451 8.30 -17.88 -2.10
N ASP A 452 9.56 -17.80 -2.56
CA ASP A 452 9.94 -17.47 -3.92
C ASP A 452 10.33 -18.77 -4.67
N ALA A 453 9.60 -19.07 -5.73
CA ALA A 453 9.74 -20.30 -6.49
C ALA A 453 10.31 -20.07 -7.87
N TYR A 454 11.43 -20.74 -8.17
CA TYR A 454 11.91 -20.96 -9.52
C TYR A 454 11.12 -22.15 -10.11
N VAL A 455 10.18 -21.89 -11.00
CA VAL A 455 9.31 -22.92 -11.59
C VAL A 455 9.89 -23.36 -12.93
N TYR A 456 10.29 -24.63 -13.00
CA TYR A 456 10.79 -25.29 -14.20
C TYR A 456 9.63 -25.92 -14.99
N PHE A 457 9.53 -25.53 -16.26
CA PHE A 457 8.56 -26.05 -17.21
C PHE A 457 9.28 -26.94 -18.22
N PRO A 458 9.06 -28.27 -18.22
CA PRO A 458 9.69 -29.21 -19.15
C PRO A 458 9.64 -28.81 -20.64
N SER A 459 8.58 -28.16 -21.12
CA SER A 459 8.42 -27.77 -22.53
C SER A 459 9.36 -26.67 -23.00
N ARG A 460 9.90 -25.87 -22.08
CA ARG A 460 10.72 -24.67 -22.38
C ARG A 460 12.01 -24.59 -21.58
N GLY A 461 12.22 -25.47 -20.61
CA GLY A 461 13.39 -25.51 -19.75
C GLY A 461 14.53 -26.37 -20.31
N TYR A 462 15.75 -26.08 -19.87
CA TYR A 462 16.95 -26.85 -20.21
C TYR A 462 17.40 -27.67 -19.00
N ARG A 463 17.19 -28.99 -19.03
CA ARG A 463 17.42 -29.89 -17.88
C ARG A 463 18.83 -29.75 -17.29
N GLU A 464 19.86 -29.73 -18.14
CA GLU A 464 21.26 -29.65 -17.70
C GLU A 464 21.55 -28.37 -16.90
N GLU A 465 20.96 -27.24 -17.30
CA GLU A 465 21.12 -25.97 -16.61
C GLU A 465 20.38 -25.94 -15.28
N THR A 466 19.19 -26.55 -15.24
CA THR A 466 18.42 -26.71 -13.99
C THR A 466 19.17 -27.59 -13.00
N ASP A 467 19.75 -28.71 -13.45
CA ASP A 467 20.55 -29.60 -12.58
C ASP A 467 21.82 -28.90 -12.10
N ALA A 468 22.50 -28.14 -12.97
CA ALA A 468 23.65 -27.31 -12.59
C ALA A 468 23.27 -26.22 -11.56
N PHE A 469 22.09 -25.62 -11.70
CA PHE A 469 21.55 -24.65 -10.75
C PHE A 469 21.27 -25.28 -9.38
N LEU A 470 20.57 -26.42 -9.34
CA LEU A 470 20.31 -27.18 -8.11
C LEU A 470 21.61 -27.55 -7.39
N HIS A 471 22.63 -28.02 -8.14
CA HIS A 471 23.95 -28.33 -7.59
C HIS A 471 24.66 -27.10 -7.02
N LYS A 472 24.67 -25.98 -7.76
CA LYS A 472 25.29 -24.71 -7.33
C LYS A 472 24.72 -24.22 -5.99
N PHE A 473 23.42 -24.35 -5.79
CA PHE A 473 22.74 -23.89 -4.57
C PHE A 473 22.63 -24.96 -3.48
N LYS A 474 23.21 -26.15 -3.69
CA LYS A 474 23.11 -27.31 -2.78
C LYS A 474 21.65 -27.59 -2.40
N ALA A 475 20.77 -27.55 -3.39
CA ALA A 475 19.34 -27.73 -3.18
C ALA A 475 19.04 -29.13 -2.62
N GLN A 476 18.06 -29.22 -1.72
CA GLN A 476 17.61 -30.46 -1.12
C GLN A 476 16.25 -30.84 -1.69
N LEU A 477 16.12 -32.06 -2.21
CA LEU A 477 14.83 -32.59 -2.64
C LEU A 477 13.92 -32.72 -1.40
N PHE A 478 12.92 -31.84 -1.32
CA PHE A 478 11.97 -31.78 -0.23
C PHE A 478 10.80 -32.73 -0.50
N PHE A 479 10.18 -32.59 -1.66
CA PHE A 479 9.01 -33.37 -2.07
C PHE A 479 9.25 -33.97 -3.45
N ASP A 480 8.85 -35.23 -3.62
CA ASP A 480 8.77 -35.93 -4.89
C ASP A 480 7.45 -36.69 -4.93
N ARG A 481 6.53 -36.30 -5.83
CA ARG A 481 5.20 -36.90 -5.96
C ARG A 481 5.25 -38.42 -6.15
N ALA A 482 6.26 -38.93 -6.86
CA ALA A 482 6.41 -40.37 -7.09
C ALA A 482 6.82 -41.13 -5.81
N ARG A 483 7.56 -40.47 -4.91
CA ARG A 483 8.02 -41.03 -3.63
C ARG A 483 6.99 -40.85 -2.51
N ASP A 484 6.43 -39.65 -2.40
CA ASP A 484 5.66 -39.19 -1.24
C ASP A 484 4.14 -39.32 -1.45
N GLY A 485 3.69 -39.48 -2.70
CA GLY A 485 2.28 -39.64 -3.05
C GLY A 485 1.50 -38.32 -3.11
N MET A 486 0.17 -38.44 -3.11
CA MET A 486 -0.73 -37.28 -3.20
C MET A 486 -0.79 -36.50 -1.88
N VAL A 487 -0.71 -35.19 -2.00
CA VAL A 487 -0.93 -34.23 -0.92
C VAL A 487 -2.23 -33.48 -1.21
N TYR A 488 -2.99 -33.17 -0.17
CA TYR A 488 -4.24 -32.43 -0.29
C TYR A 488 -4.11 -31.06 0.38
N TYR A 489 -4.72 -30.04 -0.22
CA TYR A 489 -4.69 -28.68 0.29
C TYR A 489 -5.35 -28.55 1.67
N GLY A 490 -6.35 -29.38 1.94
CA GLY A 490 -7.06 -29.45 3.21
C GLY A 490 -7.78 -30.77 3.41
N GLU A 491 -8.46 -30.89 4.55
CA GLU A 491 -9.23 -32.09 4.91
C GLU A 491 -10.47 -32.28 4.01
N GLU A 492 -11.05 -31.20 3.48
CA GLU A 492 -12.20 -31.26 2.56
C GLU A 492 -11.79 -31.99 1.28
N GLU A 493 -10.70 -31.57 0.64
CA GLU A 493 -10.18 -32.19 -0.59
C GLU A 493 -9.79 -33.65 -0.37
N ALA A 494 -9.20 -33.98 0.79
CA ALA A 494 -8.85 -35.36 1.13
C ALA A 494 -10.09 -36.26 1.30
N ARG A 495 -11.16 -35.78 1.96
CA ARG A 495 -12.42 -36.53 2.10
C ARG A 495 -13.12 -36.72 0.76
N ILE A 496 -13.14 -35.68 -0.08
CA ILE A 496 -13.70 -35.74 -1.43
C ILE A 496 -12.93 -36.76 -2.27
N ALA A 497 -11.60 -36.72 -2.28
CA ALA A 497 -10.77 -37.66 -3.02
C ALA A 497 -11.04 -39.11 -2.60
N LYS A 498 -11.11 -39.37 -1.29
CA LYS A 498 -11.47 -40.68 -0.76
C LYS A 498 -12.84 -41.14 -1.24
N ARG A 499 -13.84 -40.25 -1.17
CA ARG A 499 -15.20 -40.57 -1.62
C ARG A 499 -15.26 -40.86 -3.12
N LEU A 500 -14.51 -40.11 -3.94
CA LEU A 500 -14.40 -40.37 -5.38
C LEU A 500 -13.75 -41.73 -5.66
N THR A 501 -12.71 -42.11 -4.93
CA THR A 501 -12.12 -43.46 -5.01
C THR A 501 -13.15 -44.54 -4.67
N GLU A 502 -13.96 -44.35 -3.61
CA GLU A 502 -15.02 -45.30 -3.24
C GLU A 502 -16.13 -45.41 -4.30
N LEU A 503 -16.52 -44.28 -4.91
CA LEU A 503 -17.62 -44.22 -5.88
C LEU A 503 -17.24 -44.72 -7.27
N TYR A 504 -16.03 -44.36 -7.73
CA TYR A 504 -15.61 -44.56 -9.12
C TYR A 504 -14.46 -45.56 -9.29
N GLY A 505 -13.87 -46.04 -8.19
CA GLY A 505 -12.76 -47.00 -8.22
C GLY A 505 -11.41 -46.40 -8.62
N PHE A 506 -11.27 -45.08 -8.61
CA PHE A 506 -10.03 -44.40 -8.97
C PHE A 506 -8.91 -44.67 -7.95
N PRO A 507 -7.76 -45.23 -8.35
CA PRO A 507 -6.67 -45.60 -7.45
C PRO A 507 -5.92 -44.40 -6.87
N GLN A 508 -5.80 -43.31 -7.63
CA GLN A 508 -5.19 -42.06 -7.19
C GLN A 508 -6.03 -40.88 -7.69
N VAL A 509 -6.50 -40.05 -6.75
CA VAL A 509 -7.35 -38.91 -7.04
C VAL A 509 -6.72 -37.67 -6.43
N ALA A 510 -6.39 -36.67 -7.26
CA ALA A 510 -6.09 -35.33 -6.78
C ALA A 510 -7.33 -34.44 -6.96
N VAL A 511 -7.59 -33.59 -5.97
CA VAL A 511 -8.77 -32.71 -5.94
C VAL A 511 -8.31 -31.29 -5.64
N GLU A 512 -8.70 -30.35 -6.50
CA GLU A 512 -8.37 -28.94 -6.35
C GLU A 512 -9.64 -28.09 -6.40
N LYS A 513 -9.88 -27.31 -5.35
CA LYS A 513 -11.05 -26.43 -5.29
C LYS A 513 -10.92 -25.27 -6.27
N MET A 514 -11.95 -25.08 -7.10
CA MET A 514 -12.01 -23.97 -8.04
C MET A 514 -12.63 -22.74 -7.39
N LYS A 515 -11.95 -21.59 -7.51
CA LYS A 515 -12.49 -20.30 -7.09
C LYS A 515 -13.31 -19.68 -8.22
N VAL A 516 -14.57 -20.11 -8.32
CA VAL A 516 -15.53 -19.67 -9.35
C VAL A 516 -16.71 -18.93 -8.73
N SER A 517 -17.38 -18.08 -9.51
CA SER A 517 -18.52 -17.28 -9.06
C SER A 517 -19.83 -18.10 -9.06
N THR A 518 -19.91 -19.10 -8.19
CA THR A 518 -21.10 -19.91 -7.94
C THR A 518 -21.18 -20.28 -6.46
N ASP A 519 -22.39 -20.48 -5.96
CA ASP A 519 -22.61 -20.96 -4.59
C ASP A 519 -22.49 -22.49 -4.49
N ASN A 520 -22.48 -23.20 -5.63
CA ASN A 520 -22.08 -24.60 -5.71
C ASN A 520 -20.57 -24.73 -5.50
N ALA A 521 -20.11 -25.84 -4.93
CA ALA A 521 -18.68 -26.09 -4.79
C ALA A 521 -18.18 -26.88 -6.01
N ILE A 522 -17.24 -26.30 -6.75
CA ILE A 522 -16.65 -26.90 -7.95
C ILE A 522 -15.19 -27.26 -7.66
N PHE A 523 -14.79 -28.46 -8.09
CA PHE A 523 -13.43 -28.95 -7.93
C PHE A 523 -12.91 -29.50 -9.26
N LYS A 524 -11.64 -29.23 -9.58
CA LYS A 524 -10.91 -30.04 -10.57
C LYS A 524 -10.58 -31.37 -9.92
N VAL A 525 -10.75 -32.44 -10.66
CA VAL A 525 -10.44 -33.79 -10.24
C VAL A 525 -9.51 -34.40 -11.26
N PHE A 526 -8.38 -34.92 -10.79
CA PHE A 526 -7.40 -35.60 -11.63
C PHE A 526 -7.33 -37.06 -11.19
N ALA A 527 -7.80 -37.96 -12.04
CA ALA A 527 -7.90 -39.39 -11.75
C ALA A 527 -7.65 -40.21 -13.02
N ASP A 528 -6.86 -41.28 -12.94
CA ASP A 528 -6.61 -42.21 -14.06
C ASP A 528 -6.23 -41.55 -15.41
N LYS A 529 -5.38 -40.52 -15.34
CA LYS A 529 -4.97 -39.69 -16.49
C LYS A 529 -6.11 -38.91 -17.17
N GLN A 530 -7.25 -38.79 -16.50
CA GLN A 530 -8.37 -37.96 -16.91
C GLN A 530 -8.42 -36.67 -16.10
N ASP A 531 -8.96 -35.65 -16.75
CA ASP A 531 -9.24 -34.36 -16.16
C ASP A 531 -10.75 -34.21 -16.07
N LEU A 532 -11.24 -34.11 -14.84
CA LEU A 532 -12.66 -34.12 -14.52
C LEU A 532 -13.02 -32.88 -13.70
N ILE A 533 -14.31 -32.57 -13.65
CA ILE A 533 -14.88 -31.49 -12.86
C ILE A 533 -15.94 -32.09 -11.95
N LEU A 534 -15.73 -32.00 -10.64
CA LEU A 534 -16.75 -32.35 -9.65
C LEU A 534 -17.57 -31.11 -9.30
N LYS A 535 -18.89 -31.22 -9.41
CA LYS A 535 -19.85 -30.21 -8.96
C LYS A 535 -20.64 -30.76 -7.77
N LEU A 536 -20.50 -30.11 -6.61
CA LEU A 536 -21.33 -30.36 -5.43
C LEU A 536 -22.46 -29.34 -5.39
N PHE A 537 -23.69 -29.84 -5.42
CA PHE A 537 -24.91 -29.03 -5.49
C PHE A 537 -25.29 -28.54 -4.09
N LYS A 538 -24.97 -27.28 -3.80
CA LYS A 538 -25.26 -26.62 -2.53
C LYS A 538 -26.44 -25.65 -2.61
N VAL A 539 -26.78 -25.20 -3.81
CA VAL A 539 -27.90 -24.28 -4.04
C VAL A 539 -28.80 -24.74 -5.18
N SER A 540 -30.07 -24.39 -5.06
CA SER A 540 -31.14 -24.79 -5.97
C SER A 540 -31.44 -23.78 -7.09
N GLY A 541 -30.70 -22.68 -7.21
CA GLY A 541 -30.90 -21.70 -8.28
C GLY A 541 -32.34 -21.14 -8.38
N ASN A 542 -33.15 -21.70 -9.30
CA ASN A 542 -34.54 -21.33 -9.60
C ASN A 542 -35.62 -22.19 -8.90
N TYR A 543 -35.28 -23.05 -7.95
CA TYR A 543 -36.25 -23.91 -7.24
C TYR A 543 -35.98 -23.98 -5.73
N SER A 544 -36.84 -24.69 -4.98
CA SER A 544 -36.67 -24.89 -3.53
C SER A 544 -35.40 -25.68 -3.21
N SER A 545 -34.69 -25.32 -2.14
CA SER A 545 -33.49 -26.04 -1.67
C SER A 545 -33.79 -27.49 -1.27
N SER A 546 -35.04 -27.80 -0.91
CA SER A 546 -35.47 -29.18 -0.63
C SER A 546 -35.47 -30.09 -1.86
N ARG A 547 -35.42 -29.52 -3.08
CA ARG A 547 -35.48 -30.27 -4.35
C ARG A 547 -34.13 -30.36 -5.06
N ILE A 548 -33.02 -29.99 -4.40
CA ILE A 548 -31.67 -30.05 -4.99
C ILE A 548 -31.33 -31.45 -5.51
N ALA A 549 -31.61 -32.50 -4.72
CA ALA A 549 -31.34 -33.87 -5.13
C ALA A 549 -32.16 -34.29 -6.35
N GLU A 550 -33.46 -33.94 -6.38
CA GLU A 550 -34.33 -34.20 -7.54
C GLU A 550 -33.83 -33.49 -8.80
N HIS A 551 -33.39 -32.23 -8.67
CA HIS A 551 -32.90 -31.45 -9.81
C HIS A 551 -31.54 -31.95 -10.28
N THR A 552 -30.67 -32.40 -9.37
CA THR A 552 -29.38 -33.02 -9.74
C THR A 552 -29.61 -34.24 -10.64
N VAL A 553 -30.58 -35.09 -10.30
CA VAL A 553 -30.98 -36.24 -11.14
C VAL A 553 -31.57 -35.78 -12.48
N TYR A 554 -32.33 -34.68 -12.49
CA TYR A 554 -32.87 -34.11 -13.72
C TYR A 554 -31.76 -33.54 -14.63
N GLU A 555 -30.78 -32.81 -14.09
CA GLU A 555 -29.59 -32.33 -14.81
C GLU A 555 -28.81 -33.51 -15.39
N GLU A 556 -28.59 -34.57 -14.60
CA GLU A 556 -27.92 -35.78 -15.06
C GLU A 556 -28.60 -36.40 -16.28
N LYS A 557 -29.90 -36.70 -16.16
CA LYS A 557 -30.67 -37.32 -17.25
C LYS A 557 -30.75 -36.42 -18.48
N LEU A 558 -30.89 -35.10 -18.30
CA LEU A 558 -30.95 -34.15 -19.40
C LEU A 558 -29.64 -34.10 -20.17
N VAL A 559 -28.51 -33.95 -19.47
CA VAL A 559 -27.19 -33.86 -20.10
C VAL A 559 -26.86 -35.16 -20.84
N SER A 560 -27.11 -36.33 -20.24
CA SER A 560 -26.90 -37.62 -20.90
C SER A 560 -27.77 -37.77 -22.15
N ALA A 561 -29.07 -37.45 -22.06
CA ALA A 561 -29.98 -37.52 -23.21
C ALA A 561 -29.58 -36.56 -24.35
N LEU A 562 -29.14 -35.35 -24.04
CA LEU A 562 -28.65 -34.39 -25.04
C LEU A 562 -27.36 -34.89 -25.70
N LYS A 563 -26.43 -35.46 -24.91
CA LYS A 563 -25.17 -36.03 -25.41
C LYS A 563 -25.42 -37.20 -26.36
N GLU A 564 -26.34 -38.11 -26.03
CA GLU A 564 -26.78 -39.21 -26.91
C GLU A 564 -27.36 -38.69 -28.24
N ARG A 565 -27.99 -37.51 -28.24
CA ARG A 565 -28.47 -36.81 -29.45
C ARG A 565 -27.39 -36.01 -30.17
N GLY A 566 -26.13 -36.14 -29.77
CA GLY A 566 -24.97 -35.50 -30.39
C GLY A 566 -24.84 -34.00 -30.07
N VAL A 567 -25.48 -33.50 -29.01
CA VAL A 567 -25.27 -32.13 -28.53
C VAL A 567 -23.90 -32.05 -27.84
N PRO A 568 -23.02 -31.10 -28.23
CA PRO A 568 -21.72 -30.96 -27.61
C PRO A 568 -21.84 -30.28 -26.24
N THR A 569 -21.79 -31.07 -25.17
CA THR A 569 -21.78 -30.66 -23.75
C THR A 569 -20.79 -31.52 -22.96
N ALA A 570 -20.52 -31.14 -21.70
CA ALA A 570 -19.70 -31.92 -20.78
C ALA A 570 -20.37 -33.26 -20.51
N GLU A 571 -19.65 -34.36 -20.74
CA GLU A 571 -20.15 -35.70 -20.45
C GLU A 571 -20.14 -35.96 -18.93
N ILE A 572 -21.11 -36.72 -18.44
CA ILE A 572 -21.18 -37.12 -17.04
C ILE A 572 -20.54 -38.48 -16.88
N ILE A 573 -19.60 -38.58 -15.94
CA ILE A 573 -19.02 -39.84 -15.51
C ILE A 573 -19.97 -40.47 -14.49
N HIS A 574 -20.64 -41.53 -14.92
CA HIS A 574 -21.62 -42.23 -14.08
C HIS A 574 -20.94 -43.14 -13.05
N ALA A 575 -21.39 -43.06 -11.80
CA ALA A 575 -21.06 -44.06 -10.80
C ALA A 575 -21.83 -45.37 -11.09
N PRO A 576 -21.40 -46.52 -10.56
CA PRO A 576 -22.15 -47.76 -10.69
C PRO A 576 -23.59 -47.61 -10.19
N THR A 577 -24.55 -48.20 -10.91
CA THR A 577 -25.99 -48.06 -10.63
C THR A 577 -26.34 -48.48 -9.19
N GLY A 578 -27.16 -47.67 -8.51
CA GLY A 578 -27.67 -47.98 -7.17
C GLY A 578 -26.76 -47.50 -6.02
N ILE A 579 -25.66 -46.80 -6.31
CA ILE A 579 -24.80 -46.19 -5.31
C ILE A 579 -25.23 -44.74 -5.05
N ASP A 580 -25.21 -44.34 -3.77
CA ASP A 580 -25.45 -42.95 -3.36
C ASP A 580 -24.29 -42.05 -3.80
N THR A 581 -24.56 -41.14 -4.74
CA THR A 581 -23.59 -40.20 -5.31
C THR A 581 -23.38 -38.96 -4.44
N THR A 582 -23.89 -38.92 -3.20
CA THR A 582 -23.60 -37.79 -2.30
C THR A 582 -22.14 -37.74 -1.85
N ILE A 583 -21.62 -36.52 -1.74
CA ILE A 583 -20.27 -36.21 -1.24
C ILE A 583 -20.39 -35.03 -0.25
N GLU A 584 -19.82 -35.18 0.95
CA GLU A 584 -19.96 -34.21 2.06
C GLU A 584 -21.45 -33.84 2.35
N GLY A 585 -22.38 -34.78 2.13
CA GLY A 585 -23.82 -34.59 2.35
C GLY A 585 -24.56 -33.84 1.24
N PHE A 586 -23.88 -33.51 0.13
CA PHE A 586 -24.48 -32.84 -1.02
C PHE A 586 -24.57 -33.79 -2.22
N SER A 587 -25.63 -33.66 -3.02
CA SER A 587 -25.70 -34.32 -4.32
C SER A 587 -24.54 -33.86 -5.19
N ALA A 588 -23.95 -34.80 -5.95
CA ALA A 588 -22.76 -34.53 -6.74
C ALA A 588 -22.86 -35.12 -8.14
N LEU A 589 -22.28 -34.41 -9.11
CA LEU A 589 -22.05 -34.92 -10.46
C LEU A 589 -20.58 -34.71 -10.83
N LEU A 590 -20.00 -35.74 -11.47
CA LEU A 590 -18.65 -35.73 -11.99
C LEU A 590 -18.72 -35.59 -13.51
N PHE A 591 -18.11 -34.54 -14.05
CA PHE A 591 -18.12 -34.22 -15.47
C PHE A 591 -16.74 -34.40 -16.08
N GLU A 592 -16.67 -34.70 -17.38
CA GLU A 592 -15.46 -34.47 -18.15
C GLU A 592 -15.11 -32.98 -18.20
N ARG A 593 -13.81 -32.66 -18.09
CA ARG A 593 -13.34 -31.30 -18.31
C ARG A 593 -13.41 -30.97 -19.80
N ILE A 594 -14.20 -29.97 -20.16
CA ILE A 594 -14.21 -29.45 -21.52
C ILE A 594 -12.92 -28.63 -21.77
N PRO A 595 -12.13 -28.94 -22.82
CA PRO A 595 -11.00 -28.12 -23.21
C PRO A 595 -11.48 -26.85 -23.93
N GLY A 596 -10.80 -25.73 -23.69
CA GLY A 596 -11.07 -24.46 -24.36
C GLY A 596 -11.03 -23.26 -23.39
N LYS A 597 -11.55 -22.13 -23.84
CA LYS A 597 -11.60 -20.89 -23.06
C LYS A 597 -13.04 -20.41 -22.88
N ILE A 598 -13.30 -19.81 -21.73
CA ILE A 598 -14.55 -19.09 -21.47
C ILE A 598 -14.37 -17.65 -21.95
N GLU A 599 -15.11 -17.26 -22.98
CA GLU A 599 -15.10 -15.90 -23.52
C GLU A 599 -15.99 -15.00 -22.66
N GLN A 600 -15.42 -14.42 -21.59
CA GLN A 600 -16.18 -13.55 -20.67
C GLN A 600 -16.33 -12.10 -21.16
N ARG A 601 -15.63 -11.72 -22.24
CA ARG A 601 -15.56 -10.34 -22.73
C ARG A 601 -15.93 -10.29 -24.22
N PRO A 602 -16.79 -9.34 -24.67
CA PRO A 602 -17.05 -9.13 -26.09
C PRO A 602 -15.77 -8.68 -26.84
N GLU A 603 -15.67 -8.90 -28.16
CA GLU A 603 -16.68 -9.46 -29.06
C GLU A 603 -16.83 -10.98 -28.95
N TYR A 604 -18.08 -11.48 -28.97
CA TYR A 604 -18.40 -12.90 -28.87
C TYR A 604 -18.64 -13.49 -30.27
N PRO A 605 -18.22 -14.74 -30.56
CA PRO A 605 -18.52 -15.43 -31.82
C PRO A 605 -19.98 -15.93 -31.84
N LEU A 606 -20.92 -14.99 -31.96
CA LEU A 606 -22.36 -15.24 -31.83
C LEU A 606 -22.88 -16.24 -32.88
N ASP A 607 -22.38 -16.20 -34.10
CA ASP A 607 -22.72 -17.16 -35.17
C ASP A 607 -22.53 -18.61 -34.69
N ARG A 608 -21.37 -18.91 -34.10
CA ARG A 608 -21.05 -20.27 -33.62
C ARG A 608 -21.78 -20.62 -32.33
N ILE A 609 -21.84 -19.67 -31.39
CA ILE A 609 -22.47 -19.89 -30.08
C ILE A 609 -23.96 -20.15 -30.26
N CYS A 610 -24.64 -19.33 -31.06
CA CYS A 610 -26.05 -19.50 -31.35
C CYS A 610 -26.32 -20.79 -32.14
N ALA A 611 -25.43 -21.22 -33.04
CA ALA A 611 -25.55 -22.53 -33.70
C ALA A 611 -25.52 -23.70 -32.70
N ALA A 612 -24.57 -23.69 -31.76
CA ALA A 612 -24.45 -24.71 -30.73
C ALA A 612 -25.66 -24.71 -29.78
N PHE A 613 -26.12 -23.53 -29.38
CA PHE A 613 -27.30 -23.34 -28.53
C PHE A 613 -28.59 -23.80 -29.24
N ALA A 614 -28.81 -23.39 -30.49
CA ALA A 614 -29.94 -23.78 -31.31
C ALA A 614 -30.06 -25.31 -31.45
N LYS A 615 -28.93 -26.01 -31.50
CA LYS A 615 -28.89 -27.48 -31.52
C LYS A 615 -29.51 -28.10 -30.26
N ILE A 616 -29.31 -27.50 -29.08
CA ILE A 616 -29.89 -27.98 -27.81
C ILE A 616 -31.41 -28.08 -27.92
N HIS A 617 -32.07 -27.04 -28.46
CA HIS A 617 -33.52 -27.04 -28.64
C HIS A 617 -33.97 -27.89 -29.83
N ARG A 618 -33.26 -27.80 -30.97
CA ARG A 618 -33.68 -28.41 -32.22
C ARG A 618 -33.81 -29.93 -32.11
N VAL A 619 -32.85 -30.60 -31.47
CA VAL A 619 -32.89 -32.08 -31.31
C VAL A 619 -34.09 -32.58 -30.52
N GLN A 620 -34.67 -31.73 -29.66
CA GLN A 620 -35.84 -32.03 -28.85
C GLN A 620 -37.14 -31.73 -29.62
N ILE A 621 -37.15 -30.69 -30.45
CA ILE A 621 -38.28 -30.37 -31.34
C ILE A 621 -38.43 -31.46 -32.41
N GLU A 622 -37.32 -31.93 -32.98
CA GLU A 622 -37.31 -33.02 -33.97
C GLU A 622 -37.83 -34.33 -33.36
N LYS A 623 -37.43 -34.63 -32.12
CA LYS A 623 -37.93 -35.77 -31.34
C LYS A 623 -37.80 -35.47 -29.84
N PRO A 624 -38.93 -35.31 -29.11
CA PRO A 624 -38.93 -35.00 -27.69
C PRO A 624 -38.07 -35.97 -26.85
N LEU A 625 -37.54 -35.47 -25.73
CA LEU A 625 -36.83 -36.29 -24.76
C LEU A 625 -37.84 -36.98 -23.82
N GLU A 626 -37.59 -38.23 -23.47
CA GLU A 626 -38.41 -38.99 -22.52
C GLU A 626 -37.93 -38.70 -21.08
N LEU A 627 -38.15 -37.48 -20.62
CA LEU A 627 -37.75 -36.99 -19.29
C LEU A 627 -38.97 -36.47 -18.52
N ASP A 628 -38.91 -36.58 -17.19
CA ASP A 628 -39.97 -36.08 -16.32
C ASP A 628 -40.07 -34.54 -16.37
N ALA A 629 -41.29 -34.01 -16.46
CA ALA A 629 -41.57 -32.58 -16.53
C ALA A 629 -41.65 -31.92 -15.14
N ASN A 630 -40.79 -32.30 -14.19
CA ASN A 630 -40.95 -31.93 -12.77
C ASN A 630 -40.47 -30.51 -12.40
N PHE A 631 -39.89 -29.78 -13.35
CA PHE A 631 -39.30 -28.45 -13.16
C PHE A 631 -39.74 -27.51 -14.27
N HIS A 632 -40.89 -26.86 -14.12
CA HIS A 632 -41.46 -26.01 -15.16
C HIS A 632 -40.94 -24.58 -15.06
N PHE A 633 -40.83 -23.88 -16.20
CA PHE A 633 -40.50 -22.44 -16.18
C PHE A 633 -41.50 -21.61 -15.35
N ASP A 634 -42.75 -22.05 -15.26
CA ASP A 634 -43.75 -21.37 -14.42
C ASP A 634 -43.35 -21.35 -12.95
N ASP A 635 -42.62 -22.37 -12.46
CA ASP A 635 -42.07 -22.39 -11.10
C ASP A 635 -41.14 -21.18 -10.86
N ALA A 636 -40.33 -20.82 -11.87
CA ALA A 636 -39.49 -19.63 -11.79
C ALA A 636 -40.33 -18.34 -11.80
N CYS A 637 -41.40 -18.27 -12.60
CA CYS A 637 -42.34 -17.14 -12.59
C CYS A 637 -42.97 -16.97 -11.20
N MET A 638 -43.37 -18.06 -10.57
CA MET A 638 -43.97 -18.08 -9.22
C MET A 638 -42.99 -17.69 -8.11
N ILE A 639 -41.68 -17.71 -8.36
CA ILE A 639 -40.67 -17.17 -7.44
C ILE A 639 -40.46 -15.68 -7.69
N TRP A 640 -40.27 -15.31 -8.96
CA TRP A 640 -39.74 -14.00 -9.33
C TRP A 640 -40.80 -12.91 -9.41
N LEU A 641 -42.01 -13.21 -9.91
CA LEU A 641 -43.09 -12.21 -10.00
C LEU A 641 -43.57 -11.77 -8.60
N PRO A 642 -43.82 -12.66 -7.62
CA PRO A 642 -44.15 -12.22 -6.26
C PRO A 642 -42.99 -11.51 -5.56
N THR A 643 -41.74 -11.85 -5.93
CA THR A 643 -40.56 -11.15 -5.41
C THR A 643 -40.44 -9.75 -5.97
N PHE A 644 -40.82 -9.52 -7.23
CA PHE A 644 -40.93 -8.18 -7.81
C PHE A 644 -41.87 -7.30 -6.97
N ASP A 645 -43.08 -7.78 -6.68
CA ASP A 645 -44.04 -7.01 -5.86
C ASP A 645 -43.52 -6.75 -4.44
N ARG A 646 -42.86 -7.74 -3.83
CA ARG A 646 -42.25 -7.58 -2.51
C ARG A 646 -41.20 -6.46 -2.51
N TYR A 647 -40.39 -6.37 -3.56
CA TYR A 647 -39.38 -5.33 -3.69
C TYR A 647 -39.98 -3.99 -4.08
N LEU A 648 -40.96 -3.94 -4.98
CA LEU A 648 -41.70 -2.73 -5.34
C LEU A 648 -42.27 -2.03 -4.09
N ASN A 649 -42.81 -2.79 -3.13
CA ASN A 649 -43.39 -2.29 -1.90
C ASN A 649 -42.36 -2.03 -0.77
N GLY A 650 -41.07 -2.29 -1.00
CA GLY A 650 -39.99 -2.07 -0.04
C GLY A 650 -39.56 -0.60 0.04
N THR A 651 -39.10 -0.15 1.22
CA THR A 651 -38.81 1.27 1.49
C THR A 651 -37.34 1.69 1.30
N GLN A 652 -36.47 0.81 0.79
CA GLN A 652 -35.01 1.03 0.75
C GLN A 652 -34.38 0.89 -0.65
N HIS A 653 -34.90 1.64 -1.63
CA HIS A 653 -34.31 1.69 -2.98
C HIS A 653 -33.67 3.04 -3.28
N SER A 654 -32.67 3.06 -4.16
CA SER A 654 -32.21 4.32 -4.74
C SER A 654 -33.30 4.92 -5.63
N PRO A 655 -33.32 6.25 -5.85
CA PRO A 655 -34.35 6.90 -6.66
C PRO A 655 -34.49 6.30 -8.07
N GLU A 656 -33.38 5.90 -8.69
CA GLU A 656 -33.37 5.32 -10.04
C GLU A 656 -33.99 3.92 -10.06
N ILE A 657 -33.71 3.09 -9.04
CA ILE A 657 -34.30 1.74 -8.92
C ILE A 657 -35.78 1.84 -8.57
N ALA A 658 -36.18 2.76 -7.69
CA ALA A 658 -37.59 2.99 -7.37
C ALA A 658 -38.39 3.43 -8.61
N LYS A 659 -37.81 4.31 -9.44
CA LYS A 659 -38.40 4.68 -10.74
C LYS A 659 -38.51 3.48 -11.68
N ALA A 660 -37.45 2.69 -11.81
CA ALA A 660 -37.46 1.49 -12.66
C ALA A 660 -38.53 0.47 -12.25
N PHE A 661 -38.74 0.28 -10.95
CA PHE A 661 -39.84 -0.53 -10.43
C PHE A 661 -41.22 0.02 -10.83
N ALA A 662 -41.44 1.33 -10.67
CA ALA A 662 -42.70 1.97 -11.06
C ALA A 662 -42.96 1.85 -12.57
N ASP A 663 -41.94 2.04 -13.40
CA ASP A 663 -42.04 1.94 -14.85
C ASP A 663 -42.32 0.50 -15.33
N LEU A 664 -41.77 -0.51 -14.65
CA LEU A 664 -42.01 -1.93 -14.98
C LEU A 664 -43.31 -2.51 -14.36
N ALA A 665 -43.91 -1.85 -13.37
CA ALA A 665 -45.07 -2.37 -12.65
C ALA A 665 -46.26 -2.74 -13.56
N PRO A 666 -46.62 -1.96 -14.60
CA PRO A 666 -47.69 -2.34 -15.53
C PRO A 666 -47.37 -3.62 -16.31
N LEU A 667 -46.11 -3.83 -16.68
CA LEU A 667 -45.66 -5.06 -17.36
C LEU A 667 -45.70 -6.25 -16.41
N ALA A 668 -45.23 -6.09 -15.17
CA ALA A 668 -45.29 -7.16 -14.16
C ALA A 668 -46.73 -7.57 -13.85
N ALA A 669 -47.65 -6.60 -13.72
CA ALA A 669 -49.06 -6.85 -13.44
C ALA A 669 -49.74 -7.75 -14.49
N ARG A 670 -49.36 -7.61 -15.77
CA ARG A 670 -49.85 -8.46 -16.85
C ARG A 670 -49.50 -9.92 -16.66
N TRP A 671 -48.35 -10.21 -16.06
CA TRP A 671 -47.82 -11.56 -15.96
C TRP A 671 -48.21 -12.28 -14.67
N HIS A 672 -48.82 -11.62 -13.70
CA HIS A 672 -49.31 -12.26 -12.46
C HIS A 672 -50.40 -13.32 -12.71
N PRO A 673 -51.43 -13.08 -13.55
CA PRO A 673 -52.38 -14.11 -13.92
C PRO A 673 -51.69 -15.27 -14.65
N GLY A 674 -51.87 -16.49 -14.15
CA GLY A 674 -51.27 -17.69 -14.73
C GLY A 674 -51.74 -17.95 -16.16
N GLU A 675 -52.99 -17.60 -16.47
CA GLU A 675 -53.61 -17.78 -17.77
C GLU A 675 -52.88 -17.00 -18.88
N ASN A 676 -52.39 -15.80 -18.57
CA ASN A 676 -51.63 -14.99 -19.54
C ASN A 676 -50.29 -15.65 -19.88
N ARG A 677 -49.64 -16.27 -18.88
CA ARG A 677 -48.38 -17.00 -19.07
C ARG A 677 -48.65 -18.30 -19.82
N GLU A 678 -49.68 -19.04 -19.47
CA GLU A 678 -50.09 -20.28 -20.15
C GLU A 678 -50.36 -20.05 -21.64
N VAL A 679 -51.10 -18.98 -21.99
CA VAL A 679 -51.34 -18.61 -23.38
C VAL A 679 -50.02 -18.30 -24.10
N LEU A 680 -49.14 -17.50 -23.51
CA LEU A 680 -47.83 -17.18 -24.10
C LEU A 680 -46.98 -18.45 -24.28
N PHE A 681 -46.95 -19.32 -23.27
CA PHE A 681 -46.15 -20.55 -23.26
C PHE A 681 -46.62 -21.54 -24.32
N SER A 682 -47.94 -21.66 -24.54
CA SER A 682 -48.51 -22.55 -25.57
C SER A 682 -48.14 -22.16 -27.01
N ARG A 683 -47.65 -20.93 -27.21
CA ARG A 683 -47.31 -20.35 -28.52
C ARG A 683 -45.82 -20.46 -28.86
N SER A 684 -45.06 -21.25 -28.10
CA SER A 684 -43.66 -21.58 -28.38
C SER A 684 -43.40 -23.06 -28.07
N PRO A 685 -42.52 -23.75 -28.81
CA PRO A 685 -42.21 -25.15 -28.54
C PRO A 685 -41.69 -25.37 -27.12
N ILE A 686 -42.28 -26.35 -26.43
CA ILE A 686 -41.86 -26.77 -25.09
C ILE A 686 -40.69 -27.75 -25.22
N VAL A 687 -39.57 -27.40 -24.60
CA VAL A 687 -38.32 -28.19 -24.57
C VAL A 687 -37.72 -28.17 -23.18
N HIS A 688 -36.73 -29.03 -22.92
CA HIS A 688 -35.87 -28.92 -21.76
C HIS A 688 -34.78 -27.87 -22.06
N CYS A 689 -34.95 -26.69 -21.49
CA CYS A 689 -34.09 -25.53 -21.63
C CYS A 689 -32.82 -25.64 -20.76
N HIS A 690 -31.77 -24.92 -21.14
CA HIS A 690 -30.53 -24.77 -20.38
C HIS A 690 -30.75 -23.96 -19.09
N GLY A 691 -31.51 -22.88 -19.17
CA GLY A 691 -31.96 -22.06 -18.04
C GLY A 691 -30.94 -21.09 -17.43
N ASP A 692 -29.73 -20.97 -17.99
CA ASP A 692 -28.73 -19.94 -17.63
C ASP A 692 -27.76 -19.69 -18.80
N VAL A 693 -28.32 -19.27 -19.93
CA VAL A 693 -27.57 -19.04 -21.18
C VAL A 693 -26.75 -17.77 -21.03
N THR A 694 -25.48 -17.90 -20.65
CA THR A 694 -24.58 -16.78 -20.37
C THR A 694 -23.19 -17.01 -20.98
N PRO A 695 -22.40 -15.96 -21.27
CA PRO A 695 -21.04 -16.12 -21.78
C PRO A 695 -20.11 -16.94 -20.87
N LYS A 696 -20.35 -16.95 -19.55
CA LYS A 696 -19.56 -17.74 -18.59
C LYS A 696 -19.85 -19.25 -18.64
N ASN A 697 -20.99 -19.65 -19.20
CA ASN A 697 -21.46 -21.05 -19.28
C ASN A 697 -21.26 -21.65 -20.68
N VAL A 698 -20.41 -21.03 -21.51
CA VAL A 698 -19.98 -21.58 -22.79
C VAL A 698 -18.45 -21.61 -22.86
N ILE A 699 -17.89 -22.77 -23.21
CA ILE A 699 -16.47 -22.92 -23.51
C ILE A 699 -16.31 -23.01 -25.03
N VAL A 700 -15.42 -22.18 -25.57
CA VAL A 700 -15.04 -22.20 -26.97
C VAL A 700 -13.71 -22.95 -27.10
N GLY A 701 -13.72 -24.05 -27.84
CA GLY A 701 -12.53 -24.86 -28.10
C GLY A 701 -11.52 -24.16 -29.01
N GLU A 702 -10.35 -24.76 -29.19
CA GLU A 702 -9.26 -24.18 -30.01
C GLU A 702 -9.66 -23.95 -31.47
N PHE A 703 -10.50 -24.82 -32.04
CA PHE A 703 -11.04 -24.66 -33.39
C PHE A 703 -12.31 -23.79 -33.43
N GLY A 704 -12.66 -23.20 -32.29
CA GLY A 704 -13.80 -22.32 -32.09
C GLY A 704 -15.13 -23.05 -32.01
N GLU A 705 -15.15 -24.33 -31.63
CA GLU A 705 -16.38 -25.07 -31.34
C GLU A 705 -16.94 -24.74 -29.95
N PRO A 706 -18.16 -24.17 -29.84
CA PRO A 706 -18.75 -23.84 -28.54
C PRO A 706 -19.41 -25.06 -27.90
N ARG A 707 -19.24 -25.20 -26.60
CA ARG A 707 -19.88 -26.22 -25.76
C ARG A 707 -20.53 -25.56 -24.55
N PHE A 708 -21.84 -25.70 -24.42
CA PHE A 708 -22.58 -25.24 -23.25
C PHE A 708 -22.41 -26.23 -22.10
N PHE A 709 -22.40 -25.71 -20.88
CA PHE A 709 -22.28 -26.51 -19.65
C PHE A 709 -23.02 -25.81 -18.49
N ASP A 710 -23.09 -26.47 -17.35
CA ASP A 710 -23.80 -25.97 -16.14
C ASP A 710 -25.32 -25.83 -16.31
N PHE A 711 -25.99 -26.98 -16.39
CA PHE A 711 -27.45 -27.08 -16.55
C PHE A 711 -28.18 -27.00 -15.19
N ASN A 712 -27.57 -26.37 -14.17
CA ASN A 712 -28.12 -26.27 -12.81
C ASN A 712 -29.49 -25.60 -12.74
N ASN A 713 -29.79 -24.75 -13.72
CA ASN A 713 -31.02 -23.99 -13.80
C ASN A 713 -31.95 -24.51 -14.90
N ALA A 714 -31.66 -25.68 -15.47
CA ALA A 714 -32.46 -26.29 -16.51
C ALA A 714 -33.90 -26.50 -16.05
N PHE A 715 -34.84 -26.30 -16.97
CA PHE A 715 -36.27 -26.44 -16.74
C PHE A 715 -36.93 -26.95 -18.02
N VAL A 716 -38.15 -27.44 -17.93
CA VAL A 716 -39.02 -27.71 -19.07
C VAL A 716 -39.93 -26.51 -19.31
N GLY A 717 -39.96 -26.01 -20.54
CA GLY A 717 -40.74 -24.83 -20.87
C GLY A 717 -40.52 -24.31 -22.28
N PRO A 718 -41.08 -23.15 -22.59
CA PRO A 718 -40.95 -22.52 -23.89
C PRO A 718 -39.49 -22.17 -24.20
N ARG A 719 -39.00 -22.58 -25.38
CA ARG A 719 -37.60 -22.28 -25.79
C ARG A 719 -37.28 -20.78 -25.83
N MET A 720 -38.29 -19.95 -26.08
CA MET A 720 -38.11 -18.48 -26.16
C MET A 720 -37.61 -17.86 -24.87
N VAL A 721 -37.90 -18.48 -23.72
CA VAL A 721 -37.35 -18.05 -22.43
C VAL A 721 -35.82 -18.03 -22.50
N ASP A 722 -35.24 -19.14 -22.94
CA ASP A 722 -33.80 -19.39 -23.00
C ASP A 722 -33.12 -18.54 -24.09
N VAL A 723 -33.80 -18.35 -25.23
CA VAL A 723 -33.35 -17.46 -26.32
C VAL A 723 -33.27 -16.01 -25.88
N VAL A 724 -34.32 -15.50 -25.23
CA VAL A 724 -34.34 -14.12 -24.73
C VAL A 724 -33.37 -13.95 -23.56
N ASP A 725 -33.23 -14.95 -22.70
CA ASP A 725 -32.26 -14.96 -21.60
C ASP A 725 -30.83 -14.78 -22.12
N GLY A 726 -30.45 -15.61 -23.11
CA GLY A 726 -29.15 -15.53 -23.78
C GLY A 726 -28.92 -14.18 -24.45
N ALA A 727 -29.90 -13.69 -25.21
CA ALA A 727 -29.80 -12.40 -25.88
C ALA A 727 -29.56 -11.24 -24.88
N PHE A 728 -30.19 -11.26 -23.69
CA PHE A 728 -29.89 -10.31 -22.62
C PHE A 728 -28.45 -10.43 -22.12
N GLU A 729 -27.99 -11.63 -21.78
CA GLU A 729 -26.70 -11.83 -21.11
C GLU A 729 -25.51 -11.52 -22.01
N PHE A 730 -25.60 -11.90 -23.29
CA PHE A 730 -24.59 -11.55 -24.30
C PHE A 730 -24.61 -10.05 -24.65
N SER A 731 -25.73 -9.35 -24.43
CA SER A 731 -25.80 -7.89 -24.60
C SER A 731 -25.16 -7.14 -23.43
N LEU A 732 -25.44 -7.57 -22.19
CA LEU A 732 -25.00 -6.91 -20.96
C LEU A 732 -23.51 -7.05 -20.64
N ALA A 733 -22.80 -7.99 -21.28
CA ALA A 733 -21.36 -8.21 -21.14
C ALA A 733 -20.89 -8.46 -19.68
N GLU A 734 -21.73 -9.11 -18.86
CA GLU A 734 -21.45 -9.48 -17.46
C GLU A 734 -20.72 -8.40 -16.62
N LYS A 735 -19.44 -8.61 -16.31
CA LYS A 735 -18.57 -7.72 -15.51
C LYS A 735 -18.07 -6.51 -16.30
N TYR A 736 -18.23 -6.52 -17.61
CA TYR A 736 -17.84 -5.46 -18.54
C TYR A 736 -19.05 -4.63 -18.98
N ILE A 737 -19.95 -4.27 -18.06
CA ILE A 737 -21.17 -3.49 -18.34
C ILE A 737 -20.94 -2.18 -19.13
N HIS A 738 -19.73 -1.62 -19.10
CA HIS A 738 -19.34 -0.46 -19.90
C HIS A 738 -19.19 -0.76 -21.40
N LEU A 739 -19.15 -2.05 -21.77
CA LEU A 739 -19.15 -2.58 -23.13
C LEU A 739 -20.53 -3.14 -23.51
N ALA A 740 -21.56 -2.95 -22.68
CA ALA A 740 -22.89 -3.44 -22.99
C ALA A 740 -23.44 -2.78 -24.26
N ASP A 741 -24.04 -3.60 -25.12
CA ASP A 741 -24.55 -3.20 -26.43
C ASP A 741 -25.73 -4.11 -26.78
N PHE A 742 -26.92 -3.54 -26.85
CA PHE A 742 -28.14 -4.26 -27.17
C PHE A 742 -28.34 -4.50 -28.68
N ALA A 743 -27.48 -4.00 -29.56
CA ALA A 743 -27.43 -4.50 -30.94
C ALA A 743 -27.06 -6.00 -30.98
N ARG A 744 -26.33 -6.49 -29.96
CA ARG A 744 -26.07 -7.93 -29.78
C ARG A 744 -27.32 -8.73 -29.44
N PHE A 745 -28.35 -8.11 -28.88
CA PHE A 745 -29.62 -8.78 -28.57
C PHE A 745 -30.27 -9.28 -29.85
N ASP A 746 -30.47 -8.37 -30.81
CA ASP A 746 -31.06 -8.70 -32.11
C ASP A 746 -30.16 -9.65 -32.91
N SER A 747 -28.83 -9.43 -32.86
CA SER A 747 -27.86 -10.30 -33.53
C SER A 747 -27.88 -11.73 -32.99
N PHE A 748 -28.01 -11.90 -31.67
CA PHE A 748 -28.12 -13.21 -31.01
C PHE A 748 -29.37 -13.95 -31.47
N ILE A 749 -30.52 -13.27 -31.51
CA ILE A 749 -31.78 -13.86 -31.97
C ILE A 749 -31.70 -14.23 -33.45
N ALA A 750 -31.13 -13.36 -34.28
CA ALA A 750 -30.97 -13.61 -35.71
C ALA A 750 -30.09 -14.85 -35.97
N HIS A 751 -28.91 -14.93 -35.36
CA HIS A 751 -28.04 -16.09 -35.50
C HIS A 751 -28.64 -17.38 -34.93
N TYR A 752 -29.44 -17.30 -33.86
CA TYR A 752 -30.17 -18.46 -33.37
C TYR A 752 -31.21 -18.94 -34.40
N ALA A 753 -31.97 -18.01 -34.98
CA ALA A 753 -33.02 -18.30 -35.95
C ALA A 753 -32.48 -18.90 -37.27
N GLU A 754 -31.23 -18.61 -37.64
CA GLU A 754 -30.56 -19.25 -38.79
C GLU A 754 -30.43 -20.78 -38.63
N HIS A 755 -30.33 -21.27 -37.40
CA HIS A 755 -30.09 -22.69 -37.10
C HIS A 755 -31.30 -23.42 -36.50
N ASN A 756 -32.24 -22.69 -35.92
CA ASN A 756 -33.52 -23.20 -35.43
C ASN A 756 -34.60 -22.10 -35.58
N PRO A 757 -35.26 -21.99 -36.75
CA PRO A 757 -36.15 -20.89 -37.09
C PRO A 757 -37.25 -20.66 -36.05
N LEU A 758 -37.50 -19.39 -35.72
CA LEU A 758 -38.62 -18.99 -34.86
C LEU A 758 -39.95 -19.19 -35.58
N THR A 759 -41.00 -19.57 -34.85
CA THR A 759 -42.35 -19.60 -35.41
C THR A 759 -42.87 -18.19 -35.65
N LEU A 760 -43.96 -18.07 -36.41
CA LEU A 760 -44.60 -16.79 -36.64
C LEU A 760 -45.09 -16.18 -35.31
N GLU A 761 -45.66 -17.01 -34.45
CA GLU A 761 -46.12 -16.62 -33.11
C GLU A 761 -44.95 -16.14 -32.25
N GLU A 762 -43.84 -16.87 -32.19
CA GLU A 762 -42.66 -16.45 -31.41
C GLU A 762 -42.09 -15.12 -31.89
N THR A 763 -42.11 -14.88 -33.20
CA THR A 763 -41.65 -13.61 -33.79
C THR A 763 -42.59 -12.45 -33.42
N GLN A 764 -43.90 -12.67 -33.51
CA GLN A 764 -44.92 -11.67 -33.16
C GLN A 764 -44.96 -11.39 -31.66
N ASP A 765 -44.75 -12.42 -30.83
CA ASP A 765 -44.82 -12.35 -29.38
C ASP A 765 -43.47 -11.99 -28.74
N LEU A 766 -42.43 -11.68 -29.52
CA LEU A 766 -41.12 -11.29 -28.99
C LEU A 766 -41.19 -10.12 -28.00
N PRO A 767 -41.98 -9.04 -28.21
CA PRO A 767 -42.18 -8.00 -27.20
C PRO A 767 -42.80 -8.52 -25.90
N LEU A 768 -43.67 -9.54 -26.00
CA LEU A 768 -44.28 -10.16 -24.82
C LEU A 768 -43.25 -10.96 -24.02
N TRP A 769 -42.43 -11.78 -24.70
CA TRP A 769 -41.32 -12.49 -24.09
C TRP A 769 -40.33 -11.55 -23.42
N LEU A 770 -39.96 -10.46 -24.11
CA LEU A 770 -39.11 -9.39 -23.59
C LEU A 770 -39.67 -8.78 -22.30
N SER A 771 -40.98 -8.51 -22.26
CA SER A 771 -41.59 -7.92 -21.07
C SER A 771 -41.56 -8.86 -19.86
N LEU A 772 -41.82 -10.17 -20.04
CA LEU A 772 -41.78 -11.16 -18.96
C LEU A 772 -40.34 -11.36 -18.47
N MET A 773 -39.41 -11.62 -19.39
CA MET A 773 -38.01 -11.87 -19.06
C MET A 773 -37.31 -10.64 -18.51
N GLY A 774 -37.62 -9.45 -19.03
CA GLY A 774 -37.12 -8.18 -18.53
C GLY A 774 -37.49 -7.94 -17.06
N VAL A 775 -38.74 -8.20 -16.68
CA VAL A 775 -39.20 -8.11 -15.27
C VAL A 775 -38.44 -9.12 -14.40
N ILE A 776 -38.33 -10.38 -14.83
CA ILE A 776 -37.62 -11.42 -14.06
C ILE A 776 -36.13 -11.07 -13.90
N LYS A 777 -35.45 -10.69 -14.98
CA LYS A 777 -34.02 -10.32 -14.98
C LYS A 777 -33.75 -9.09 -14.14
N PHE A 778 -34.56 -8.04 -14.26
CA PHE A 778 -34.48 -6.86 -13.39
C PHE A 778 -34.61 -7.26 -11.91
N THR A 779 -35.60 -8.09 -11.57
CA THR A 779 -35.81 -8.56 -10.19
C THR A 779 -34.60 -9.34 -9.66
N LYS A 780 -34.00 -10.20 -10.49
CA LYS A 780 -32.78 -10.95 -10.15
C LYS A 780 -31.60 -10.02 -9.85
N GLU A 781 -31.37 -8.99 -10.66
CA GLU A 781 -30.30 -8.01 -10.41
C GLU A 781 -30.54 -7.18 -9.15
N VAL A 782 -31.80 -6.79 -8.88
CA VAL A 782 -32.17 -6.08 -7.65
C VAL A 782 -31.97 -6.95 -6.41
N ARG A 783 -32.32 -8.25 -6.45
CA ARG A 783 -32.06 -9.17 -5.32
C ARG A 783 -30.58 -9.12 -4.90
N VAL A 784 -29.67 -9.26 -5.87
CA VAL A 784 -28.23 -9.25 -5.59
C VAL A 784 -27.78 -7.87 -5.11
N LEU A 785 -28.33 -6.78 -5.66
CA LEU A 785 -28.04 -5.43 -5.21
C LEU A 785 -28.45 -5.21 -3.75
N LEU A 786 -29.59 -5.74 -3.32
CA LEU A 786 -30.05 -5.64 -1.92
C LEU A 786 -29.16 -6.44 -0.96
N GLU A 787 -28.68 -7.61 -1.39
CA GLU A 787 -27.71 -8.41 -0.62
C GLU A 787 -26.32 -7.75 -0.59
N ARG A 788 -25.96 -6.98 -1.63
CA ARG A 788 -24.63 -6.39 -1.83
C ARG A 788 -24.72 -4.91 -2.30
N PRO A 789 -25.18 -3.99 -1.44
CA PRO A 789 -25.51 -2.62 -1.85
C PRO A 789 -24.33 -1.76 -2.31
N LYS A 790 -23.09 -2.18 -2.03
CA LYS A 790 -21.86 -1.50 -2.47
C LYS A 790 -21.46 -1.86 -3.92
N GLU A 791 -22.07 -2.87 -4.53
CA GLU A 791 -21.77 -3.30 -5.90
C GLU A 791 -22.52 -2.43 -6.94
N ASN A 792 -21.87 -1.36 -7.42
CA ASN A 792 -22.42 -0.49 -8.47
C ASN A 792 -22.72 -1.23 -9.80
N LEU A 793 -22.09 -2.38 -10.05
CA LEU A 793 -22.30 -3.19 -11.26
C LEU A 793 -23.75 -3.66 -11.40
N ARG A 794 -24.34 -4.20 -10.33
CA ARG A 794 -25.70 -4.76 -10.32
C ARG A 794 -26.75 -3.70 -10.61
N ARG A 795 -26.57 -2.50 -10.04
CA ARG A 795 -27.42 -1.34 -10.33
C ARG A 795 -27.40 -0.97 -11.82
N LYS A 796 -26.20 -0.89 -12.42
CA LYS A 796 -26.06 -0.55 -13.85
C LYS A 796 -26.73 -1.57 -14.75
N ARG A 797 -26.56 -2.87 -14.46
CA ARG A 797 -27.23 -3.96 -15.19
C ARG A 797 -28.75 -3.87 -15.08
N ALA A 798 -29.29 -3.70 -13.87
CA ALA A 798 -30.72 -3.56 -13.64
C ALA A 798 -31.33 -2.41 -14.46
N LEU A 799 -30.69 -1.23 -14.45
CA LEU A 799 -31.17 -0.07 -15.20
C LEU A 799 -31.08 -0.28 -16.73
N ALA A 800 -30.00 -0.90 -17.23
CA ALA A 800 -29.85 -1.20 -18.65
C ALA A 800 -30.93 -2.19 -19.15
N ILE A 801 -31.29 -3.19 -18.34
CA ILE A 801 -32.39 -4.12 -18.65
C ILE A 801 -33.72 -3.36 -18.76
N VAL A 802 -34.02 -2.48 -17.81
CA VAL A 802 -35.27 -1.70 -17.79
C VAL A 802 -35.36 -0.79 -19.00
N GLU A 803 -34.30 -0.03 -19.28
CA GLU A 803 -34.23 0.89 -20.42
C GLU A 803 -34.49 0.16 -21.73
N PHE A 804 -33.80 -0.97 -21.97
CA PHE A 804 -34.00 -1.77 -23.17
C PHE A 804 -35.40 -2.38 -23.23
N THR A 805 -35.89 -2.96 -22.14
CA THR A 805 -37.22 -3.59 -22.09
C THR A 805 -38.32 -2.58 -22.42
N LEU A 806 -38.29 -1.39 -21.82
CA LEU A 806 -39.29 -0.35 -22.06
C LEU A 806 -39.21 0.18 -23.50
N SER A 807 -38.00 0.33 -24.06
CA SER A 807 -37.82 0.81 -25.44
C SER A 807 -38.43 -0.12 -26.49
N ARG A 808 -38.58 -1.42 -26.20
CA ARG A 808 -39.08 -2.43 -27.14
C ARG A 808 -40.53 -2.85 -26.94
N VAL A 809 -41.11 -2.51 -25.78
CA VAL A 809 -42.47 -2.94 -25.41
C VAL A 809 -43.45 -1.76 -25.43
N CYS A 810 -42.95 -0.52 -25.29
CA CYS A 810 -43.77 0.69 -25.32
C CYS A 810 -43.68 1.48 -26.65
N GLU A 811 -42.91 0.98 -27.62
CA GLU A 811 -43.07 1.30 -29.05
C GLU A 811 -44.19 0.45 -29.65
#